data_AF-E1IHJ2-F1
#
_entry.id   AF-E1IHJ2-F1
#
_cell.length_a   1.000
_cell.length_b   1.000
_cell.length_c   1.000
_cell.angle_alpha   90.00
_cell.angle_beta   90.00
_cell.angle_gamma   90.00
#
_symmetry.space_group_name_H-M   'P 1'
#
loop_
_entity.id
_entity.type
_entity.pdbx_description
1 polymer ?
#
loop_
_entity_poly.entity_id
_entity_poly.type
_entity_poly.pdbx_seq_one_letter_code
_entity_poly.pdbx_strand_id
1 'polypeptide(L)'
;MAETRGSVLIAEIGSLITSVTLVDQVDGESRMIGHAETNSSIEPPYQNALYAVLEASAQIAEITGRQLLREGQLIMPQGKDRDGVDHLVVVTSAAGAMSLVITAIAADLSARSARHAIRATYTTLLQTVTLDDAARQPSMGSGGLSWIERQVQALLNLRPDAVLIAGGLEHGAIDALNRLAHIVSLTAVSTTIDHNGQQRQDVTARPVLYAGNSEARERVIEALSDRAEIFVVENLRPSLDVERLDATRLELSRLYEKQILPRLPGIAGLRRMSQAPIRTVCDVAGLLTRFVAERHGRRVLLVDAGASSSSAFYAAPGRYYPAVIGSCGVSYGISNILAERGVEAIRRWLPFPMSSSELTHRLLNKQLRPHLLPSTAEDLAIDLALAREAIGIALDALRGEISPDDYDWLIGCGGVLAHAPHPGLALLAILDATQAGRDQRQPILDIHLDSLGLVPVLGGLAGFHTDAAITVFDRDLRHNTPLATCVIPMGSGQPGEVAVEVELSRVGGKSEHCTVRHGEIVRLALAPGRFAQLTLRPAPGVQIGSAAPGEVVVSDPAGIAGSALGIVIDARGRPIQLPSDDQQRYLKLWEWMVALGAEKGANPYITANASLPVPEPAAPVATIRLPAEVIEPPAVAIEAPPEVAPPITIPLEPPALAASEVVGSGETKAAPGKRISLSDLAAQEGLKLPDLPPAAPTEALGNDLDALRQSMESPKRRGWFGKKK
;
A
#
# COMPACT_ATOMS: atom_id res chain seq x y z
N MET A 1 33.74 -0.73 20.27
CA MET A 1 33.07 0.19 21.21
C MET A 1 31.59 -0.03 21.01
N ALA A 2 30.83 -0.40 22.05
CA ALA A 2 29.39 -0.58 21.91
C ALA A 2 28.78 0.80 21.63
N GLU A 3 28.31 1.03 20.41
CA GLU A 3 27.57 2.25 20.06
C GLU A 3 26.41 2.40 21.03
N THR A 4 26.37 3.55 21.71
CA THR A 4 25.31 3.88 22.66
C THR A 4 23.95 3.75 21.98
N ARG A 5 23.18 2.76 22.44
CA ARG A 5 21.80 2.45 22.04
C ARG A 5 20.87 3.55 22.52
N GLY A 6 20.91 4.70 21.84
CA GLY A 6 20.09 5.86 22.15
C GLY A 6 18.62 5.65 21.80
N SER A 7 17.76 6.49 22.39
CA SER A 7 16.35 6.56 22.06
C SER A 7 16.14 7.09 20.63
N VAL A 8 15.28 6.44 19.87
CA VAL A 8 15.02 6.78 18.46
C VAL A 8 13.55 7.10 18.28
N LEU A 9 13.29 8.27 17.70
CA LEU A 9 11.99 8.62 17.15
C LEU A 9 11.98 8.31 15.67
N ILE A 10 11.03 7.50 15.21
CA ILE A 10 10.87 7.15 13.81
C ILE A 10 9.57 7.78 13.30
N ALA A 11 9.67 8.66 12.32
CA ALA A 11 8.54 9.30 11.67
C ALA A 11 8.30 8.67 10.29
N GLU A 12 7.13 8.06 10.11
CA GLU A 12 6.64 7.60 8.81
C GLU A 12 5.60 8.59 8.28
N ILE A 13 5.96 9.27 7.19
CA ILE A 13 5.15 10.34 6.60
C ILE A 13 4.45 9.77 5.36
N GLY A 14 3.19 9.40 5.52
CA GLY A 14 2.28 9.01 4.45
C GLY A 14 1.53 10.19 3.84
N SER A 15 0.87 9.94 2.71
CA SER A 15 0.11 10.98 2.00
C SER A 15 -1.15 11.42 2.76
N LEU A 16 -1.75 10.53 3.55
CA LEU A 16 -2.95 10.79 4.33
C LEU A 16 -2.66 10.85 5.84
N ILE A 17 -1.86 9.91 6.34
CA ILE A 17 -1.52 9.77 7.75
C ILE A 17 0.00 9.91 7.92
N THR A 18 0.42 10.55 9.00
CA THR A 18 1.80 10.51 9.50
C THR A 18 1.78 9.76 10.83
N SER A 19 2.59 8.71 10.93
CA SER A 19 2.79 7.95 12.17
C SER A 19 4.16 8.24 12.76
N VAL A 20 4.26 8.26 14.08
CA VAL A 20 5.51 8.44 14.81
C VAL A 20 5.62 7.36 15.86
N THR A 21 6.79 6.74 15.96
CA THR A 21 7.08 5.67 16.91
C THR A 21 8.34 5.98 17.69
N LEU A 22 8.25 5.94 19.03
CA LEU A 22 9.37 6.06 19.94
C LEU A 22 9.87 4.66 20.31
N VAL A 23 11.14 4.39 20.01
CA VAL A 23 11.85 3.17 20.41
C VAL A 23 12.94 3.53 21.41
N ASP A 24 13.00 2.78 22.51
CA ASP A 24 14.00 2.99 23.58
C ASP A 24 14.33 1.66 24.28
N GLN A 25 15.33 1.66 25.16
CA GLN A 25 15.73 0.50 25.95
C GLN A 25 14.77 0.24 27.12
N VAL A 26 14.26 -1.00 27.19
CA VAL A 26 13.50 -1.55 28.32
C VAL A 26 14.16 -2.86 28.72
N ASP A 27 14.60 -2.96 29.99
CA ASP A 27 15.29 -4.14 30.53
C ASP A 27 16.44 -4.68 29.65
N GLY A 28 17.15 -3.77 28.96
CA GLY A 28 18.30 -4.11 28.10
C GLY A 28 17.95 -4.54 26.66
N GLU A 29 16.67 -4.55 26.30
CA GLU A 29 16.16 -4.81 24.95
C GLU A 29 15.55 -3.52 24.36
N SER A 30 15.74 -3.27 23.07
CA SER A 30 15.03 -2.18 22.36
C SER A 30 13.56 -2.53 22.18
N ARG A 31 12.66 -1.66 22.63
CA ARG A 31 11.19 -1.86 22.55
C ARG A 31 10.50 -0.60 22.05
N MET A 32 9.34 -0.80 21.42
CA MET A 32 8.40 0.30 21.17
C MET A 32 7.85 0.83 22.52
N ILE A 33 8.07 2.11 22.80
CA ILE A 33 7.61 2.79 24.03
C ILE A 33 6.30 3.54 23.81
N GLY A 34 6.15 4.14 22.64
CA GLY A 34 4.98 4.94 22.30
C GLY A 34 4.82 5.05 20.79
N HIS A 35 3.57 5.18 20.36
CA HIS A 35 3.18 5.28 18.98
C HIS A 35 2.00 6.26 18.88
N ALA A 36 2.00 7.11 17.87
CA ALA A 36 0.92 8.04 17.61
C ALA A 36 0.76 8.26 16.11
N GLU A 37 -0.47 8.55 15.69
CA GLU A 37 -0.84 8.85 14.32
C GLU A 37 -1.60 10.17 14.25
N THR A 38 -1.39 10.91 13.17
CA THR A 38 -2.12 12.14 12.88
C THR A 38 -2.35 12.26 11.37
N ASN A 39 -3.31 13.10 10.97
CA ASN A 39 -3.42 13.51 9.58
C ASN A 39 -2.10 14.12 9.11
N SER A 40 -1.70 13.76 7.89
CA SER A 40 -0.52 14.32 7.25
C SER A 40 -0.68 15.82 7.02
N SER A 41 0.42 16.55 7.14
CA SER A 41 0.47 18.02 7.01
C SER A 41 1.17 18.47 5.72
N ILE A 42 1.35 17.57 4.77
CA ILE A 42 1.97 17.84 3.45
C ILE A 42 1.05 18.67 2.53
N GLU A 43 -0.25 18.70 2.80
CA GLU A 43 -1.24 19.47 2.06
C GLU A 43 -1.56 20.80 2.79
N PRO A 44 -2.20 21.77 2.11
CA PRO A 44 -2.76 22.95 2.78
C PRO A 44 -3.64 22.59 3.98
N PRO A 45 -3.65 23.40 5.05
CA PRO A 45 -3.08 24.75 5.13
C PRO A 45 -1.59 24.80 5.51
N TYR A 46 -0.99 23.66 5.90
CA TYR A 46 0.38 23.66 6.45
C TYR A 46 1.46 23.50 5.39
N GLN A 47 1.25 22.59 4.42
CA GLN A 47 2.24 22.25 3.40
C GLN A 47 3.66 22.01 3.96
N ASN A 48 3.75 21.31 5.11
CA ASN A 48 5.01 21.00 5.76
C ASN A 48 4.84 19.80 6.69
N ALA A 49 5.42 18.67 6.33
CA ALA A 49 5.30 17.41 7.06
C ALA A 49 5.78 17.47 8.51
N LEU A 50 6.68 18.41 8.85
CA LEU A 50 7.22 18.54 10.20
C LEU A 50 6.13 18.80 11.24
N TYR A 51 5.06 19.52 10.88
CA TYR A 51 3.96 19.79 11.82
C TYR A 51 3.29 18.52 12.32
N ALA A 52 3.00 17.58 11.41
CA ALA A 52 2.42 16.30 11.78
C ALA A 52 3.38 15.46 12.62
N VAL A 53 4.68 15.49 12.32
CA VAL A 53 5.69 14.79 13.14
C VAL A 53 5.74 15.37 14.55
N LEU A 54 5.72 16.69 14.70
CA LEU A 54 5.72 17.36 16.01
C LEU A 54 4.43 17.10 16.79
N GLU A 55 3.27 17.13 16.13
CA GLU A 55 1.97 16.84 16.74
C GLU A 55 1.90 15.39 17.26
N ALA A 56 2.29 14.41 16.44
CA ALA A 56 2.36 13.02 16.88
C ALA A 56 3.38 12.82 18.01
N SER A 57 4.51 13.54 17.98
CA SER A 57 5.49 13.53 19.08
C SER A 57 4.91 14.12 20.37
N ALA A 58 4.04 15.14 20.28
CA ALA A 58 3.34 15.69 21.43
C ALA A 58 2.36 14.69 22.05
N GLN A 59 1.65 13.92 21.22
CA GLN A 59 0.79 12.84 21.70
C GLN A 59 1.60 11.73 22.40
N ILE A 60 2.76 11.35 21.85
CA ILE A 60 3.65 10.39 22.53
C ILE A 60 4.16 10.96 23.86
N ALA A 61 4.49 12.25 23.92
CA ALA A 61 4.89 12.92 25.16
C ALA A 61 3.77 12.83 26.23
N GLU A 62 2.52 13.05 25.84
CA GLU A 62 1.36 12.92 26.72
C GLU A 62 1.13 11.47 27.19
N ILE A 63 1.21 10.50 26.27
CA ILE A 63 1.01 9.07 26.57
C ILE A 63 2.12 8.52 27.50
N THR A 64 3.37 8.91 27.24
CA THR A 64 4.54 8.36 27.97
C THR A 64 4.93 9.17 29.20
N GLY A 65 4.42 10.39 29.35
CA GLY A 65 4.80 11.33 30.40
C GLY A 65 6.19 11.96 30.22
N ARG A 66 6.88 11.69 29.10
CA ARG A 66 8.19 12.28 28.79
C ARG A 66 8.04 13.65 28.16
N GLN A 67 8.91 14.59 28.48
CA GLN A 67 8.97 15.85 27.73
C GLN A 67 9.76 15.62 26.42
N LEU A 68 9.08 15.45 25.30
CA LEU A 68 9.74 15.29 23.98
C LEU A 68 9.93 16.62 23.24
N LEU A 69 9.17 17.65 23.61
CA LEU A 69 9.11 18.93 22.94
C LEU A 69 9.40 20.07 23.91
N ARG A 70 10.13 21.09 23.45
CA ARG A 70 10.31 22.38 24.13
C ARG A 70 10.16 23.48 23.10
N GLU A 71 9.29 24.45 23.40
CA GLU A 71 9.04 25.61 22.50
C GLU A 71 8.71 25.20 21.04
N GLY A 72 8.03 24.06 20.87
CA GLY A 72 7.60 23.56 19.56
C GLY A 72 8.68 22.83 18.78
N GLN A 73 9.84 22.56 19.39
CA GLN A 73 10.94 21.83 18.80
C GLN A 73 11.20 20.52 19.54
N LEU A 74 11.64 19.49 18.82
CA LEU A 74 12.10 18.24 19.44
C LEU A 74 13.32 18.51 20.32
N ILE A 75 13.29 18.00 21.54
CA ILE A 75 14.44 18.02 22.44
C ILE A 75 15.40 16.92 22.00
N MET A 76 16.58 17.31 21.50
CA MET A 76 17.64 16.38 21.08
C MET A 76 19.01 16.97 21.48
N PRO A 77 19.94 16.18 22.05
CA PRO A 77 19.82 14.75 22.40
C PRO A 77 18.94 14.51 23.64
N GLN A 78 18.75 13.24 24.00
CA GLN A 78 18.00 12.87 25.21
C GLN A 78 18.74 13.34 26.48
N GLY A 79 17.97 13.89 27.43
CA GLY A 79 18.44 14.28 28.75
C GLY A 79 18.50 13.12 29.74
N LYS A 80 19.06 13.37 30.94
CA LYS A 80 19.21 12.34 31.99
C LYS A 80 17.88 11.77 32.49
N ASP A 81 16.82 12.56 32.44
CA ASP A 81 15.48 12.18 32.88
C ASP A 81 14.67 11.45 31.79
N ARG A 82 15.34 11.04 30.69
CA ARG A 82 14.74 10.45 29.47
C ARG A 82 13.82 11.39 28.67
N ASP A 83 13.84 12.68 28.99
CA ASP A 83 13.25 13.74 28.19
C ASP A 83 14.02 13.91 26.87
N GLY A 84 13.30 14.17 25.78
CA GLY A 84 13.85 14.23 24.44
C GLY A 84 14.20 12.86 23.86
N VAL A 85 14.83 12.90 22.69
CA VAL A 85 15.28 11.73 21.93
C VAL A 85 16.70 11.94 21.42
N ASP A 86 17.45 10.86 21.24
CA ASP A 86 18.81 10.94 20.72
C ASP A 86 18.81 11.06 19.19
N HIS A 87 17.85 10.38 18.56
CA HIS A 87 17.84 10.21 17.11
C HIS A 87 16.45 10.40 16.50
N LEU A 88 16.41 10.98 15.30
CA LEU A 88 15.22 11.05 14.44
C LEU A 88 15.50 10.33 13.12
N VAL A 89 14.69 9.33 12.80
CA VAL A 89 14.70 8.63 11.51
C VAL A 89 13.41 8.97 10.77
N VAL A 90 13.51 9.27 9.48
CA VAL A 90 12.35 9.65 8.66
C VAL A 90 12.21 8.71 7.48
N VAL A 91 11.01 8.17 7.32
CA VAL A 91 10.59 7.33 6.19
C VAL A 91 9.36 7.98 5.56
N THR A 92 9.20 7.91 4.24
CA THR A 92 8.04 8.54 3.59
C THR A 92 7.52 7.81 2.35
N SER A 93 6.21 7.89 2.14
CA SER A 93 5.53 7.56 0.86
C SER A 93 4.85 8.79 0.24
N ALA A 94 5.01 9.96 0.85
CA ALA A 94 4.25 11.18 0.60
C ALA A 94 4.84 12.11 -0.47
N ALA A 95 6.01 11.79 -1.04
CA ALA A 95 6.66 12.66 -2.03
C ALA A 95 6.02 12.60 -3.43
N GLY A 96 5.01 11.75 -3.62
CA GLY A 96 4.35 11.52 -4.90
C GLY A 96 5.05 10.45 -5.75
N ALA A 97 4.54 10.21 -6.95
CA ALA A 97 5.09 9.23 -7.89
C ALA A 97 5.89 9.92 -9.00
N MET A 98 6.96 9.26 -9.46
CA MET A 98 7.74 9.66 -10.63
C MET A 98 6.98 9.28 -11.90
N SER A 99 6.58 10.27 -12.69
CA SER A 99 5.94 10.04 -13.98
C SER A 99 6.98 9.61 -15.03
N LEU A 100 6.70 8.52 -15.74
CA LEU A 100 7.65 7.89 -16.65
C LEU A 100 7.03 7.61 -18.02
N VAL A 101 7.82 7.75 -19.07
CA VAL A 101 7.53 7.16 -20.39
C VAL A 101 8.50 6.01 -20.66
N ILE A 102 7.99 4.89 -21.17
CA ILE A 102 8.82 3.81 -21.70
C ILE A 102 8.84 3.91 -23.22
N THR A 103 10.03 3.88 -23.81
CA THR A 103 10.22 3.64 -25.24
C THR A 103 10.97 2.33 -25.43
N ALA A 104 10.51 1.47 -26.33
CA ALA A 104 11.08 0.14 -26.49
C ALA A 104 11.04 -0.36 -27.94
N ILE A 105 11.90 -1.33 -28.29
CA ILE A 105 11.86 -1.93 -29.64
C ILE A 105 10.60 -2.77 -29.84
N ALA A 106 10.30 -3.66 -28.87
CA ALA A 106 9.22 -4.62 -28.97
C ALA A 106 8.29 -4.56 -27.75
N ALA A 107 6.97 -4.57 -27.99
CA ALA A 107 5.95 -4.53 -26.93
C ALA A 107 5.99 -5.75 -26.01
N ASP A 108 6.12 -6.95 -26.58
CA ASP A 108 5.97 -8.20 -25.83
C ASP A 108 7.23 -8.61 -25.06
N LEU A 109 8.40 -8.07 -25.42
CA LEU A 109 9.69 -8.40 -24.80
C LEU A 109 10.26 -7.19 -24.06
N SER A 110 10.78 -6.21 -24.78
CA SER A 110 11.53 -5.08 -24.21
C SER A 110 10.66 -4.17 -23.34
N ALA A 111 9.45 -3.82 -23.79
CA ALA A 111 8.54 -3.01 -22.99
C ALA A 111 8.03 -3.77 -21.75
N ARG A 112 7.86 -5.08 -21.84
CA ARG A 112 7.46 -5.92 -20.71
C ARG A 112 8.53 -5.91 -19.61
N SER A 113 9.79 -6.16 -19.95
CA SER A 113 10.92 -6.09 -19.01
C SER A 113 11.07 -4.70 -18.40
N ALA A 114 10.90 -3.64 -19.20
CA ALA A 114 10.89 -2.27 -18.71
C ALA A 114 9.74 -2.02 -17.70
N ARG A 115 8.53 -2.53 -17.96
CA ARG A 115 7.40 -2.44 -17.01
C ARG A 115 7.66 -3.17 -15.70
N HIS A 116 8.39 -4.28 -15.71
CA HIS A 116 8.81 -4.97 -14.48
C HIS A 116 9.87 -4.19 -13.71
N ALA A 117 10.83 -3.57 -14.41
CA ALA A 117 11.87 -2.76 -13.77
C ALA A 117 11.29 -1.53 -13.04
N ILE A 118 10.30 -0.84 -13.61
CA ILE A 118 9.78 0.42 -13.02
C ILE A 118 9.01 0.23 -11.71
N ARG A 119 8.62 -1.02 -11.40
CA ARG A 119 7.83 -1.36 -10.22
C ARG A 119 8.65 -1.51 -8.94
N ALA A 120 9.94 -1.16 -8.96
CA ALA A 120 10.79 -1.16 -7.77
C ALA A 120 10.57 0.08 -6.87
N THR A 121 10.02 1.17 -7.40
CA THR A 121 9.78 2.42 -6.66
C THR A 121 8.47 3.07 -7.10
N TYR A 122 8.10 4.19 -6.49
CA TYR A 122 6.86 4.91 -6.80
C TYR A 122 6.93 5.55 -8.19
N THR A 123 6.47 4.80 -9.20
CA THR A 123 6.37 5.27 -10.58
C THR A 123 4.94 5.26 -11.09
N THR A 124 4.64 6.19 -12.00
CA THR A 124 3.40 6.23 -12.78
C THR A 124 3.77 6.20 -14.26
N LEU A 125 3.39 5.13 -14.95
CA LEU A 125 3.63 5.00 -16.39
C LEU A 125 2.60 5.82 -17.17
N LEU A 126 3.05 6.91 -17.80
CA LEU A 126 2.17 7.75 -18.62
C LEU A 126 1.89 7.12 -19.98
N GLN A 127 2.92 6.55 -20.62
CA GLN A 127 2.81 5.94 -21.94
C GLN A 127 3.92 4.92 -22.19
N THR A 128 3.61 3.89 -22.97
CA THR A 128 4.61 3.03 -23.62
C THR A 128 4.60 3.29 -25.12
N VAL A 129 5.75 3.56 -25.72
CA VAL A 129 5.94 3.68 -27.17
C VAL A 129 6.81 2.52 -27.64
N THR A 130 6.34 1.75 -28.62
CA THR A 130 7.11 0.62 -29.14
C THR A 130 7.32 0.73 -30.65
N LEU A 131 8.48 0.33 -31.17
CA LEU A 131 8.74 0.43 -32.62
C LEU A 131 7.93 -0.60 -33.43
N ASP A 132 7.65 -1.77 -32.88
CA ASP A 132 6.86 -2.80 -33.56
C ASP A 132 5.37 -2.44 -33.67
N ASP A 133 4.84 -1.57 -32.81
CA ASP A 133 3.51 -0.97 -33.00
C ASP A 133 3.41 -0.17 -34.30
N ALA A 134 4.52 0.40 -34.81
CA ALA A 134 4.53 1.11 -36.08
C ALA A 134 4.16 0.18 -37.26
N ALA A 135 4.55 -1.09 -37.19
CA ALA A 135 4.25 -2.09 -38.20
C ALA A 135 2.81 -2.64 -38.09
N ARG A 136 2.18 -2.52 -36.91
CA ARG A 136 0.82 -3.01 -36.62
C ARG A 136 -0.27 -1.98 -36.94
N GLN A 137 0.09 -0.72 -37.18
CA GLN A 137 -0.86 0.35 -37.50
C GLN A 137 -0.79 0.74 -38.99
N PRO A 138 -1.91 1.22 -39.60
CA PRO A 138 -1.87 1.74 -40.95
C PRO A 138 -0.88 2.91 -41.03
N SER A 139 -0.11 2.99 -42.13
CA SER A 139 0.92 4.02 -42.36
C SER A 139 0.38 5.46 -42.25
N MET A 140 -0.94 5.64 -42.40
CA MET A 140 -1.67 6.89 -42.22
C MET A 140 -2.75 6.71 -41.15
N GLY A 141 -2.68 7.47 -40.05
CA GLY A 141 -3.73 7.53 -39.04
C GLY A 141 -4.87 8.48 -39.42
N SER A 142 -5.98 8.46 -38.65
CA SER A 142 -7.02 9.48 -38.72
C SER A 142 -6.41 10.87 -38.47
N GLY A 143 -6.19 11.65 -39.53
CA GLY A 143 -5.53 12.96 -39.48
C GLY A 143 -4.32 13.14 -40.41
N GLY A 144 -3.90 12.11 -41.16
CA GLY A 144 -2.85 12.26 -42.19
C GLY A 144 -1.40 12.33 -41.66
N LEU A 145 -1.20 12.16 -40.35
CA LEU A 145 0.11 12.11 -39.71
C LEU A 145 0.71 10.70 -39.80
N SER A 146 2.01 10.63 -40.05
CA SER A 146 2.80 9.41 -39.95
C SER A 146 2.80 8.87 -38.52
N TRP A 147 3.13 7.58 -38.35
CA TRP A 147 3.22 6.98 -37.01
C TRP A 147 4.18 7.75 -36.09
N ILE A 148 5.34 8.19 -36.60
CA ILE A 148 6.34 8.88 -35.79
C ILE A 148 5.86 10.26 -35.35
N GLU A 149 5.16 10.99 -36.23
CA GLU A 149 4.57 12.29 -35.89
C GLU A 149 3.49 12.14 -34.82
N ARG A 150 2.68 11.08 -34.88
CA ARG A 150 1.68 10.77 -33.84
C ARG A 150 2.33 10.48 -32.49
N GLN A 151 3.41 9.69 -32.47
CA GLN A 151 4.13 9.41 -31.23
C GLN A 151 4.83 10.66 -30.68
N VAL A 152 5.50 11.45 -31.52
CA VAL A 152 6.11 12.72 -31.10
C VAL A 152 5.05 13.67 -30.56
N GLN A 153 3.91 13.82 -31.23
CA GLN A 153 2.81 14.66 -30.75
C GLN A 153 2.23 14.17 -29.41
N ALA A 154 2.07 12.86 -29.25
CA ALA A 154 1.64 12.28 -27.97
C ALA A 154 2.67 12.59 -26.87
N LEU A 155 3.96 12.34 -27.12
CA LEU A 155 5.03 12.59 -26.15
C LEU A 155 5.21 14.07 -25.82
N LEU A 156 5.02 14.99 -26.78
CA LEU A 156 5.07 16.44 -26.55
C LEU A 156 3.94 16.92 -25.62
N ASN A 157 2.79 16.24 -25.64
CA ASN A 157 1.68 16.54 -24.74
C ASN A 157 1.88 15.93 -23.34
N LEU A 158 2.85 15.02 -23.19
CA LEU A 158 3.22 14.46 -21.89
C LEU A 158 4.33 15.28 -21.23
N ARG A 159 4.30 15.35 -19.90
CA ARG A 159 5.36 15.94 -19.09
C ARG A 159 5.92 14.90 -18.12
N PRO A 160 6.59 13.85 -18.62
CA PRO A 160 7.19 12.86 -17.73
C PRO A 160 8.37 13.46 -16.96
N ASP A 161 8.61 12.96 -15.75
CA ASP A 161 9.81 13.24 -14.98
C ASP A 161 11.03 12.56 -15.60
N ALA A 162 10.86 11.38 -16.22
CA ALA A 162 11.95 10.65 -16.87
C ALA A 162 11.48 9.79 -18.06
N VAL A 163 12.41 9.38 -18.91
CA VAL A 163 12.16 8.44 -20.02
C VAL A 163 13.08 7.23 -19.89
N LEU A 164 12.54 6.01 -20.07
CA LEU A 164 13.31 4.77 -20.15
C LEU A 164 13.33 4.28 -21.60
N ILE A 165 14.52 4.20 -22.20
CA ILE A 165 14.74 3.57 -23.50
C ILE A 165 15.24 2.15 -23.26
N ALA A 166 14.44 1.16 -23.68
CA ALA A 166 14.68 -0.25 -23.44
C ALA A 166 14.77 -1.07 -24.73
N GLY A 167 15.56 -2.13 -24.71
CA GLY A 167 15.50 -3.20 -25.70
C GLY A 167 16.70 -3.34 -26.62
N GLY A 168 16.53 -4.24 -27.59
CA GLY A 168 17.63 -4.81 -28.36
C GLY A 168 18.32 -5.90 -27.55
N LEU A 169 18.40 -7.11 -28.09
CA LEU A 169 19.31 -8.13 -27.54
C LEU A 169 20.76 -7.64 -27.71
N GLU A 170 21.69 -8.18 -26.94
CA GLU A 170 23.12 -7.97 -27.22
C GLU A 170 23.44 -8.47 -28.63
N HIS A 171 24.27 -7.71 -29.35
CA HIS A 171 24.54 -7.92 -30.79
C HIS A 171 23.29 -7.77 -31.68
N GLY A 172 22.25 -7.11 -31.17
CA GLY A 172 20.96 -6.91 -31.82
C GLY A 172 20.81 -5.53 -32.49
N ALA A 173 19.56 -5.08 -32.63
CA ALA A 173 19.19 -3.94 -33.47
C ALA A 173 19.70 -2.57 -32.94
N ILE A 174 20.81 -2.09 -33.49
CA ILE A 174 21.42 -0.78 -33.18
C ILE A 174 20.60 0.39 -33.74
N ASP A 175 20.22 0.34 -35.02
CA ASP A 175 19.56 1.46 -35.69
C ASP A 175 18.17 1.77 -35.13
N ALA A 176 17.47 0.73 -34.65
CA ALA A 176 16.19 0.87 -33.97
C ALA A 176 16.33 1.69 -32.68
N LEU A 177 17.33 1.40 -31.85
CA LEU A 177 17.59 2.14 -30.61
C LEU A 177 18.03 3.57 -30.91
N ASN A 178 18.86 3.77 -31.93
CA ASN A 178 19.23 5.11 -32.38
C ASN A 178 18.00 5.93 -32.80
N ARG A 179 17.06 5.32 -33.53
CA ARG A 179 15.80 5.97 -33.92
C ARG A 179 14.93 6.34 -32.71
N LEU A 180 14.81 5.46 -31.72
CA LEU A 180 14.11 5.77 -30.47
C LEU A 180 14.77 6.95 -29.75
N ALA A 181 16.09 6.94 -29.63
CA ALA A 181 16.85 8.03 -29.02
C ALA A 181 16.58 9.38 -29.70
N HIS A 182 16.53 9.41 -31.04
CA HIS A 182 16.14 10.62 -31.78
C HIS A 182 14.71 11.08 -31.46
N ILE A 183 13.73 10.17 -31.40
CA ILE A 183 12.35 10.51 -31.00
C ILE A 183 12.33 11.11 -29.59
N VAL A 184 13.02 10.48 -28.64
CA VAL A 184 13.10 10.98 -27.26
C VAL A 184 13.77 12.35 -27.22
N SER A 185 14.86 12.57 -27.97
CA SER A 185 15.60 13.84 -28.02
C SER A 185 14.73 15.05 -28.39
N LEU A 186 13.67 14.85 -29.19
CA LEU A 186 12.73 15.91 -29.58
C LEU A 186 11.84 16.37 -28.42
N THR A 187 11.72 15.52 -27.38
CA THR A 187 10.80 15.72 -26.25
C THR A 187 11.54 15.87 -24.91
N ALA A 188 12.84 15.59 -24.87
CA ALA A 188 13.67 15.54 -23.66
C ALA A 188 14.04 16.92 -23.08
N VAL A 189 13.74 18.01 -23.80
CA VAL A 189 13.92 19.38 -23.33
C VAL A 189 12.57 19.98 -22.97
N SER A 190 12.46 20.54 -21.78
CA SER A 190 11.32 21.37 -21.38
C SER A 190 11.75 22.81 -21.15
N THR A 191 10.96 23.76 -21.67
CA THR A 191 11.03 25.16 -21.26
C THR A 191 10.16 25.37 -20.02
N THR A 192 10.75 25.85 -18.94
CA THR A 192 9.97 26.26 -17.76
C THR A 192 9.29 27.60 -18.03
N ILE A 193 7.99 27.66 -17.78
CA ILE A 193 7.23 28.93 -17.75
C ILE A 193 7.12 29.32 -16.29
N ASP A 194 7.47 30.56 -15.93
CA ASP A 194 7.31 31.04 -14.57
C ASP A 194 5.83 31.26 -14.20
N HIS A 195 5.55 31.54 -12.93
CA HIS A 195 4.20 31.80 -12.43
C HIS A 195 3.53 33.03 -13.09
N ASN A 196 4.29 33.88 -13.77
CA ASN A 196 3.83 35.08 -14.46
C ASN A 196 3.60 34.84 -15.96
N GLY A 197 3.73 33.61 -16.44
CA GLY A 197 3.54 33.25 -17.85
C GLY A 197 4.73 33.63 -18.74
N GLN A 198 5.87 34.06 -18.19
CA GLN A 198 7.07 34.32 -18.95
C GLN A 198 7.88 33.03 -19.11
N GLN A 199 8.32 32.74 -20.33
CA GLN A 199 9.25 31.65 -20.56
C GLN A 199 10.59 31.97 -19.89
N ARG A 200 10.98 31.16 -18.90
CA ARG A 200 12.38 31.14 -18.45
C ARG A 200 13.22 30.48 -19.53
N GLN A 201 14.40 31.04 -19.77
CA GLN A 201 15.40 30.47 -20.68
C GLN A 201 16.13 29.26 -20.09
N ASP A 202 15.79 28.85 -18.86
CA ASP A 202 16.34 27.66 -18.22
C ASP A 202 15.82 26.40 -18.93
N VAL A 203 16.64 25.86 -19.83
CA VAL A 203 16.42 24.55 -20.45
C VAL A 203 16.72 23.49 -19.42
N THR A 204 15.70 22.76 -18.98
CA THR A 204 15.88 21.59 -18.12
C THR A 204 15.97 20.35 -19.00
N ALA A 205 17.13 19.72 -19.01
CA ALA A 205 17.34 18.44 -19.67
C ALA A 205 16.67 17.34 -18.84
N ARG A 206 15.79 16.57 -19.48
CA ARG A 206 15.10 15.47 -18.82
C ARG A 206 16.02 14.26 -18.65
N PRO A 207 15.94 13.54 -17.53
CA PRO A 207 16.56 12.23 -17.38
C PRO A 207 16.10 11.22 -18.43
N VAL A 208 17.07 10.57 -19.06
CA VAL A 208 16.85 9.45 -19.96
C VAL A 208 17.69 8.27 -19.50
N LEU A 209 17.03 7.22 -19.02
CA LEU A 209 17.67 5.95 -18.71
C LEU A 209 17.74 5.10 -19.98
N TYR A 210 18.94 4.65 -20.33
CA TYR A 210 19.19 3.73 -21.43
C TYR A 210 19.56 2.35 -20.90
N ALA A 211 18.71 1.36 -21.19
CA ALA A 211 18.81 -0.02 -20.74
C ALA A 211 18.64 -1.01 -21.90
N GLY A 212 19.43 -0.80 -22.96
CA GLY A 212 19.39 -1.59 -24.20
C GLY A 212 20.78 -2.10 -24.64
N ASN A 213 20.83 -2.67 -25.85
CA ASN A 213 22.03 -3.27 -26.45
C ASN A 213 23.31 -2.43 -26.23
N SER A 214 24.34 -3.03 -25.64
CA SER A 214 25.59 -2.33 -25.30
C SER A 214 26.29 -1.70 -26.52
N GLU A 215 26.19 -2.32 -27.70
CA GLU A 215 26.80 -1.81 -28.95
C GLU A 215 26.14 -0.52 -29.48
N ALA A 216 24.88 -0.26 -29.10
CA ALA A 216 24.17 0.94 -29.52
C ALA A 216 24.40 2.15 -28.59
N ARG A 217 25.08 1.94 -27.46
CA ARG A 217 25.29 2.94 -26.41
C ARG A 217 25.86 4.25 -26.95
N GLU A 218 26.95 4.20 -27.71
CA GLU A 218 27.63 5.40 -28.21
C GLU A 218 26.70 6.24 -29.10
N ARG A 219 26.00 5.59 -30.04
CA ARG A 219 25.04 6.26 -30.93
C ARG A 219 23.85 6.85 -30.18
N VAL A 220 23.35 6.15 -29.16
CA VAL A 220 22.26 6.65 -28.32
C VAL A 220 22.71 7.86 -27.51
N ILE A 221 23.91 7.83 -26.95
CA ILE A 221 24.49 8.98 -26.24
C ILE A 221 24.63 10.17 -27.18
N GLU A 222 25.18 9.96 -28.37
CA GLU A 222 25.32 11.00 -29.39
C GLU A 222 23.97 11.61 -29.78
N ALA A 223 22.95 10.78 -30.03
CA ALA A 223 21.61 11.23 -30.39
C ALA A 223 20.88 12.02 -29.30
N LEU A 224 21.24 11.80 -28.04
CA LEU A 224 20.65 12.47 -26.86
C LEU A 224 21.51 13.63 -26.33
N SER A 225 22.73 13.78 -26.84
CA SER A 225 23.68 14.81 -26.41
C SER A 225 23.04 16.19 -26.46
N ASP A 226 23.38 17.02 -25.46
CA ASP A 226 22.89 18.40 -25.29
C ASP A 226 21.37 18.57 -25.07
N ARG A 227 20.60 17.46 -25.03
CA ARG A 227 19.13 17.49 -24.88
C ARG A 227 18.59 16.68 -23.70
N ALA A 228 19.40 15.82 -23.09
CA ALA A 228 18.98 14.95 -21.98
C ALA A 228 20.09 14.77 -20.94
N GLU A 229 19.70 14.47 -19.70
CA GLU A 229 20.60 13.92 -18.68
C GLU A 229 20.60 12.40 -18.82
N ILE A 230 21.69 11.80 -19.33
CA ILE A 230 21.70 10.41 -19.77
C ILE A 230 22.25 9.50 -18.67
N PHE A 231 21.52 8.45 -18.34
CA PHE A 231 21.93 7.40 -17.41
C PHE A 231 21.99 6.07 -18.14
N VAL A 232 23.14 5.42 -18.15
CA VAL A 232 23.31 4.14 -18.85
C VAL A 232 23.44 3.01 -17.85
N VAL A 233 22.61 1.98 -18.01
CA VAL A 233 22.56 0.79 -17.16
C VAL A 233 22.77 -0.48 -17.98
N GLU A 234 22.81 -1.64 -17.31
CA GLU A 234 22.81 -2.93 -18.01
C GLU A 234 21.54 -3.11 -18.86
N ASN A 235 21.68 -3.83 -19.96
CA ASN A 235 20.56 -4.19 -20.80
C ASN A 235 19.53 -5.01 -20.02
N LEU A 236 18.25 -4.59 -20.06
CA LEU A 236 17.16 -5.28 -19.39
C LEU A 236 16.97 -6.72 -19.88
N ARG A 237 17.29 -6.98 -21.15
CA ARG A 237 17.08 -8.27 -21.79
C ARG A 237 18.18 -8.57 -22.80
N PRO A 238 19.39 -8.95 -22.33
CA PRO A 238 20.54 -9.20 -23.19
C PRO A 238 20.33 -10.38 -24.14
N SER A 239 19.51 -11.37 -23.78
CA SER A 239 19.10 -12.50 -24.64
C SER A 239 17.60 -12.77 -24.46
N LEU A 240 17.01 -13.63 -25.31
CA LEU A 240 15.57 -13.93 -25.25
C LEU A 240 15.14 -14.49 -23.88
N ASP A 241 15.98 -15.31 -23.26
CA ASP A 241 15.64 -16.06 -22.05
C ASP A 241 16.20 -15.42 -20.77
N VAL A 242 17.03 -14.38 -20.88
CA VAL A 242 17.67 -13.74 -19.74
C VAL A 242 17.14 -12.33 -19.55
N GLU A 243 16.53 -12.09 -18.40
CA GLU A 243 16.05 -10.78 -17.96
C GLU A 243 16.89 -10.28 -16.78
N ARG A 244 17.34 -9.01 -16.81
CA ARG A 244 18.20 -8.38 -15.80
C ARG A 244 17.64 -7.02 -15.38
N LEU A 245 16.88 -7.00 -14.28
CA LEU A 245 16.15 -5.80 -13.88
C LEU A 245 16.89 -4.94 -12.85
N ASP A 246 17.82 -5.53 -12.09
CA ASP A 246 18.36 -4.92 -10.86
C ASP A 246 19.08 -3.59 -11.09
N ALA A 247 19.92 -3.49 -12.13
CA ALA A 247 20.63 -2.25 -12.45
C ALA A 247 19.65 -1.10 -12.77
N THR A 248 18.61 -1.39 -13.56
CA THR A 248 17.57 -0.42 -13.90
C THR A 248 16.73 -0.04 -12.68
N ARG A 249 16.37 -1.01 -11.84
CA ARG A 249 15.62 -0.79 -10.58
C ARG A 249 16.37 0.12 -9.63
N LEU A 250 17.66 -0.12 -9.45
CA LEU A 250 18.52 0.69 -8.60
C LEU A 250 18.63 2.13 -9.13
N GLU A 251 18.84 2.30 -10.43
CA GLU A 251 18.97 3.63 -11.02
C GLU A 251 17.65 4.43 -10.98
N LEU A 252 16.50 3.78 -11.19
CA LEU A 252 15.20 4.42 -11.01
C LEU A 252 14.95 4.85 -9.55
N SER A 253 15.41 4.06 -8.58
CA SER A 253 15.30 4.40 -7.16
C SER A 253 16.18 5.61 -6.82
N ARG A 254 17.43 5.65 -7.30
CA ARG A 254 18.31 6.83 -7.17
C ARG A 254 17.72 8.07 -7.83
N LEU A 255 17.12 7.93 -9.01
CA LEU A 255 16.49 9.04 -9.70
C LEU A 255 15.30 9.60 -8.91
N TYR A 256 14.48 8.71 -8.34
CA TYR A 256 13.39 9.09 -7.44
C TYR A 256 13.90 9.88 -6.23
N GLU A 257 14.95 9.38 -5.55
CA GLU A 257 15.56 10.04 -4.40
C GLU A 257 16.16 11.42 -4.75
N LYS A 258 16.75 11.54 -5.95
CA LYS A 258 17.37 12.77 -6.43
C LYS A 258 16.33 13.83 -6.82
N GLN A 259 15.20 13.43 -7.41
CA GLN A 259 14.31 14.37 -8.11
C GLN A 259 12.90 14.50 -7.52
N ILE A 260 12.36 13.41 -6.96
CA ILE A 260 10.98 13.37 -6.47
C ILE A 260 10.96 13.53 -4.96
N LEU A 261 11.80 12.80 -4.23
CA LEU A 261 11.85 12.90 -2.77
C LEU A 261 12.05 14.34 -2.25
N PRO A 262 12.88 15.22 -2.87
CA PRO A 262 13.00 16.63 -2.47
C PRO A 262 11.72 17.46 -2.61
N ARG A 263 10.69 16.96 -3.30
CA ARG A 263 9.38 17.62 -3.43
C ARG A 263 8.53 17.47 -2.17
N LEU A 264 8.90 16.59 -1.23
CA LEU A 264 8.18 16.42 0.03
C LEU A 264 8.13 17.77 0.79
N PRO A 265 6.94 18.32 1.06
CA PRO A 265 6.83 19.58 1.79
C PRO A 265 7.42 19.47 3.20
N GLY A 266 8.30 20.41 3.58
CA GLY A 266 9.01 20.38 4.87
C GLY A 266 10.31 19.57 4.90
N ILE A 267 10.72 18.94 3.79
CA ILE A 267 11.88 18.03 3.77
C ILE A 267 13.19 18.68 4.22
N ALA A 268 13.40 19.97 3.97
CA ALA A 268 14.61 20.66 4.39
C ALA A 268 14.76 20.70 5.92
N GLY A 269 13.65 20.89 6.65
CA GLY A 269 13.63 20.81 8.10
C GLY A 269 13.92 19.39 8.59
N LEU A 270 13.24 18.40 7.99
CA LEU A 270 13.40 16.99 8.32
C LEU A 270 14.85 16.51 8.08
N ARG A 271 15.48 16.89 6.97
CA ARG A 271 16.88 16.54 6.66
C ARG A 271 17.89 17.14 7.64
N ARG A 272 17.61 18.34 8.18
CA ARG A 272 18.49 18.94 9.21
C ARG A 272 18.40 18.22 10.54
N MET A 273 17.23 17.65 10.86
CA MET A 273 16.96 16.98 12.13
C MET A 273 17.27 15.49 12.09
N SER A 274 17.08 14.84 10.94
CA SER A 274 17.33 13.42 10.77
C SER A 274 18.82 13.15 10.59
N GLN A 275 19.34 12.17 11.33
CA GLN A 275 20.77 11.80 11.28
C GLN A 275 21.04 10.69 10.27
N ALA A 276 19.99 10.09 9.70
CA ALA A 276 20.05 9.12 8.61
C ALA A 276 19.44 9.72 7.34
N PRO A 277 19.82 9.25 6.14
CA PRO A 277 19.13 9.61 4.91
C PRO A 277 17.64 9.29 5.01
N ILE A 278 16.80 10.23 4.55
CA ILE A 278 15.35 9.99 4.45
C ILE A 278 15.12 8.91 3.40
N ARG A 279 14.42 7.83 3.77
CA ARG A 279 14.13 6.70 2.88
C ARG A 279 12.66 6.63 2.50
N THR A 280 12.36 5.88 1.46
CA THR A 280 10.98 5.62 1.05
C THR A 280 10.38 4.42 1.78
N VAL A 281 9.06 4.41 1.98
CA VAL A 281 8.36 3.26 2.60
C VAL A 281 8.58 1.98 1.80
N CYS A 282 8.51 2.03 0.47
CA CYS A 282 8.71 0.84 -0.37
C CYS A 282 10.13 0.24 -0.25
N ASP A 283 11.14 1.09 -0.11
CA ASP A 283 12.53 0.66 0.05
C ASP A 283 12.74 -0.04 1.42
N VAL A 284 12.27 0.57 2.51
CA VAL A 284 12.40 -0.02 3.85
C VAL A 284 11.52 -1.27 4.03
N ALA A 285 10.33 -1.33 3.42
CA ALA A 285 9.46 -2.50 3.45
C ALA A 285 10.06 -3.67 2.65
N GLY A 286 10.68 -3.37 1.50
CA GLY A 286 11.44 -4.33 0.71
C GLY A 286 12.62 -4.92 1.48
N LEU A 287 13.39 -4.06 2.17
CA LEU A 287 14.49 -4.49 3.05
C LEU A 287 14.00 -5.44 4.15
N LEU A 288 12.93 -5.07 4.87
CA LEU A 288 12.37 -5.91 5.92
C LEU A 288 11.88 -7.26 5.37
N THR A 289 11.17 -7.26 4.23
CA THR A 289 10.64 -8.48 3.61
C THR A 289 11.78 -9.47 3.29
N ARG A 290 12.88 -8.98 2.72
CA ARG A 290 14.08 -9.79 2.45
C ARG A 290 14.73 -10.30 3.73
N PHE A 291 14.86 -9.44 4.74
CA PHE A 291 15.42 -9.80 6.02
C PHE A 291 14.63 -10.94 6.69
N VAL A 292 13.31 -10.84 6.75
CA VAL A 292 12.43 -11.88 7.33
C VAL A 292 12.57 -13.19 6.57
N ALA A 293 12.62 -13.14 5.23
CA ALA A 293 12.79 -14.33 4.39
C ALA A 293 14.13 -15.05 4.64
N GLU A 294 15.23 -14.30 4.66
CA GLU A 294 16.58 -14.85 4.91
C GLU A 294 16.71 -15.38 6.35
N ARG A 295 16.29 -14.59 7.34
CA ARG A 295 16.43 -14.94 8.77
C ARG A 295 15.65 -16.17 9.18
N HIS A 296 14.46 -16.34 8.62
CA HIS A 296 13.60 -17.48 8.94
C HIS A 296 13.68 -18.60 7.92
N GLY A 297 14.39 -18.42 6.80
CA GLY A 297 14.44 -19.38 5.71
C GLY A 297 13.06 -19.63 5.11
N ARG A 298 12.21 -18.60 5.06
CA ARG A 298 10.79 -18.67 4.68
C ARG A 298 10.51 -17.87 3.43
N ARG A 299 9.37 -18.16 2.82
CA ARG A 299 8.85 -17.44 1.66
C ARG A 299 7.80 -16.45 2.14
N VAL A 300 8.13 -15.17 2.01
CA VAL A 300 7.36 -14.06 2.58
C VAL A 300 6.70 -13.28 1.46
N LEU A 301 5.41 -13.03 1.60
CA LEU A 301 4.68 -12.06 0.80
C LEU A 301 4.25 -10.90 1.72
N LEU A 302 4.72 -9.69 1.44
CA LEU A 302 4.21 -8.48 2.06
C LEU A 302 3.27 -7.79 1.07
N VAL A 303 2.09 -7.38 1.54
CA VAL A 303 1.13 -6.59 0.75
C VAL A 303 0.75 -5.33 1.51
N ASP A 304 0.66 -4.21 0.80
CA ASP A 304 0.34 -2.90 1.37
C ASP A 304 -0.70 -2.18 0.51
N ALA A 305 -1.76 -1.69 1.16
CA ALA A 305 -2.81 -0.86 0.57
C ALA A 305 -2.78 0.53 1.19
N GLY A 306 -1.97 1.42 0.62
CA GLY A 306 -1.83 2.81 1.05
C GLY A 306 -2.85 3.75 0.41
N ALA A 307 -2.86 5.01 0.86
CA ALA A 307 -3.77 6.03 0.36
C ALA A 307 -3.50 6.42 -1.10
N SER A 308 -2.23 6.52 -1.52
CA SER A 308 -1.83 6.91 -2.88
C SER A 308 -1.30 5.76 -3.73
N SER A 309 -0.74 4.72 -3.10
CA SER A 309 -0.08 3.60 -3.76
C SER A 309 -0.45 2.28 -3.10
N SER A 310 -0.34 1.20 -3.86
CA SER A 310 -0.35 -0.16 -3.32
C SER A 310 0.91 -0.91 -3.73
N SER A 311 1.34 -1.86 -2.92
CA SER A 311 2.55 -2.63 -3.22
C SER A 311 2.47 -4.07 -2.77
N ALA A 312 3.23 -4.92 -3.46
CA ALA A 312 3.46 -6.31 -3.07
C ALA A 312 4.96 -6.61 -3.17
N PHE A 313 5.51 -7.27 -2.16
CA PHE A 313 6.91 -7.69 -2.12
C PHE A 313 6.97 -9.18 -1.82
N TYR A 314 7.55 -9.94 -2.75
CA TYR A 314 7.85 -11.34 -2.51
C TYR A 314 9.34 -11.49 -2.21
N ALA A 315 9.66 -12.24 -1.16
CA ALA A 315 11.03 -12.65 -0.87
C ALA A 315 11.11 -14.12 -0.44
N ALA A 316 12.18 -14.76 -0.86
CA ALA A 316 12.65 -16.06 -0.36
C ALA A 316 14.18 -15.96 -0.20
N PRO A 317 14.85 -16.91 0.47
CA PRO A 317 16.31 -16.90 0.53
C PRO A 317 16.94 -16.76 -0.86
N GLY A 318 17.73 -15.71 -1.08
CA GLY A 318 18.34 -15.37 -2.37
C GLY A 318 17.41 -14.87 -3.49
N ARG A 319 16.12 -14.63 -3.23
CA ARG A 319 15.12 -14.19 -4.24
C ARG A 319 14.32 -13.00 -3.72
N TYR A 320 14.16 -11.95 -4.53
CA TYR A 320 13.39 -10.77 -4.16
C TYR A 320 12.75 -10.12 -5.39
N TYR A 321 11.46 -9.80 -5.29
CA TYR A 321 10.67 -9.24 -6.38
C TYR A 321 9.67 -8.20 -5.84
N PRO A 322 9.87 -6.90 -6.13
CA PRO A 322 8.95 -5.84 -5.77
C PRO A 322 7.92 -5.55 -6.86
N ALA A 323 6.70 -5.19 -6.46
CA ALA A 323 5.66 -4.66 -7.31
C ALA A 323 4.99 -3.45 -6.65
N VAL A 324 5.52 -2.26 -6.89
CA VAL A 324 5.00 -0.98 -6.39
C VAL A 324 4.17 -0.29 -7.47
N ILE A 325 2.91 0.02 -7.16
CA ILE A 325 1.99 0.73 -8.05
C ILE A 325 1.72 2.12 -7.46
N GLY A 326 2.50 3.11 -7.91
CA GLY A 326 2.49 4.48 -7.37
C GLY A 326 1.20 5.27 -7.58
N SER A 327 0.27 4.74 -8.39
CA SER A 327 -0.96 5.41 -8.82
C SER A 327 -2.25 4.77 -8.27
N CYS A 328 -2.18 3.61 -7.62
CA CYS A 328 -3.35 2.82 -7.20
C CYS A 328 -3.40 2.66 -5.69
N GLY A 329 -3.75 3.73 -4.97
CA GLY A 329 -4.10 3.69 -3.55
C GLY A 329 -5.61 3.83 -3.30
N VAL A 330 -6.05 3.47 -2.11
CA VAL A 330 -7.47 3.39 -1.72
C VAL A 330 -8.14 4.75 -1.46
N SER A 331 -7.39 5.85 -1.59
CA SER A 331 -7.92 7.22 -1.40
C SER A 331 -7.63 8.09 -2.62
N TYR A 332 -6.36 8.39 -2.88
CA TYR A 332 -5.94 9.26 -3.99
C TYR A 332 -5.90 8.53 -5.35
N GLY A 333 -5.80 7.20 -5.33
CA GLY A 333 -5.68 6.36 -6.53
C GLY A 333 -6.98 5.71 -7.02
N ILE A 334 -8.13 6.07 -6.45
CA ILE A 334 -9.43 5.44 -6.74
C ILE A 334 -9.75 5.47 -8.25
N SER A 335 -9.56 6.60 -8.92
CA SER A 335 -9.80 6.71 -10.36
C SER A 335 -8.96 5.74 -11.19
N ASN A 336 -7.71 5.45 -10.78
CA ASN A 336 -6.86 4.50 -11.48
C ASN A 336 -7.28 3.06 -11.20
N ILE A 337 -7.75 2.75 -10.00
CA ILE A 337 -8.36 1.45 -9.68
C ILE A 337 -9.61 1.23 -10.54
N LEU A 338 -10.47 2.25 -10.66
CA LEU A 338 -11.66 2.21 -11.51
C LEU A 338 -11.30 2.02 -13.00
N ALA A 339 -10.26 2.69 -13.49
CA ALA A 339 -9.79 2.52 -14.86
C ALA A 339 -9.24 1.12 -15.13
N GLU A 340 -8.51 0.54 -14.18
CA GLU A 340 -7.86 -0.76 -14.32
C GLU A 340 -8.83 -1.94 -14.14
N ARG A 341 -9.75 -1.85 -13.17
CA ARG A 341 -10.62 -2.96 -12.75
C ARG A 341 -12.09 -2.81 -13.14
N GLY A 342 -12.53 -1.58 -13.40
CA GLY A 342 -13.94 -1.26 -13.52
C GLY A 342 -14.68 -1.31 -12.17
N VAL A 343 -15.83 -0.66 -12.12
CA VAL A 343 -16.65 -0.57 -10.91
C VAL A 343 -17.22 -1.93 -10.46
N GLU A 344 -17.51 -2.84 -11.39
CA GLU A 344 -18.09 -4.16 -11.06
C GLU A 344 -17.12 -5.05 -10.27
N ALA A 345 -15.81 -4.91 -10.49
CA ALA A 345 -14.80 -5.63 -9.73
C ALA A 345 -14.78 -5.22 -8.24
N ILE A 346 -15.17 -3.99 -7.94
CA ILE A 346 -15.34 -3.49 -6.55
C ILE A 346 -16.73 -3.92 -6.04
N ARG A 347 -17.79 -3.69 -6.83
CA ARG A 347 -19.19 -3.96 -6.47
C ARG A 347 -19.43 -5.41 -6.07
N ARG A 348 -18.75 -6.37 -6.71
CA ARG A 348 -18.90 -7.82 -6.42
C ARG A 348 -18.58 -8.19 -4.97
N TRP A 349 -17.81 -7.38 -4.25
CA TRP A 349 -17.43 -7.62 -2.86
C TRP A 349 -18.36 -6.98 -1.84
N LEU A 350 -19.36 -6.22 -2.28
CA LEU A 350 -20.32 -5.59 -1.38
C LEU A 350 -21.37 -6.62 -0.92
N PRO A 351 -21.65 -6.74 0.39
CA PRO A 351 -22.63 -7.68 0.93
C PRO A 351 -24.07 -7.12 0.90
N PHE A 352 -24.35 -6.11 0.07
CA PHE A 352 -25.62 -5.41 -0.03
C PHE A 352 -25.84 -4.86 -1.44
N PRO A 353 -27.10 -4.61 -1.84
CA PRO A 353 -27.40 -4.01 -3.13
C PRO A 353 -26.89 -2.57 -3.22
N MET A 354 -26.16 -2.27 -4.29
CA MET A 354 -25.73 -0.93 -4.67
C MET A 354 -25.64 -0.86 -6.19
N SER A 355 -26.05 0.26 -6.78
CA SER A 355 -25.91 0.46 -8.23
C SER A 355 -24.48 0.88 -8.59
N SER A 356 -24.02 0.56 -9.80
CA SER A 356 -22.69 0.95 -10.28
C SER A 356 -22.51 2.47 -10.33
N SER A 357 -23.59 3.21 -10.63
CA SER A 357 -23.61 4.68 -10.63
C SER A 357 -23.42 5.25 -9.22
N GLU A 358 -24.18 4.73 -8.25
CA GLU A 358 -24.06 5.14 -6.85
C GLU A 358 -22.68 4.82 -6.28
N LEU A 359 -22.16 3.61 -6.53
CA LEU A 359 -20.82 3.23 -6.09
C LEU A 359 -19.77 4.16 -6.69
N THR A 360 -19.85 4.45 -7.99
CA THR A 360 -18.93 5.38 -8.66
C THR A 360 -19.01 6.77 -8.03
N HIS A 361 -20.21 7.30 -7.77
CA HIS A 361 -20.36 8.59 -7.10
C HIS A 361 -19.77 8.62 -5.69
N ARG A 362 -19.97 7.57 -4.89
CA ARG A 362 -19.37 7.47 -3.54
C ARG A 362 -17.85 7.42 -3.61
N LEU A 363 -17.30 6.61 -4.52
CA LEU A 363 -15.86 6.46 -4.75
C LEU A 363 -15.19 7.77 -5.18
N LEU A 364 -15.77 8.48 -6.17
CA LEU A 364 -15.22 9.76 -6.63
C LEU A 364 -15.36 10.86 -5.56
N ASN A 365 -16.45 10.88 -4.79
CA ASN A 365 -16.58 11.80 -3.65
C ASN A 365 -15.56 11.52 -2.55
N LYS A 366 -15.24 10.25 -2.29
CA LYS A 366 -14.18 9.87 -1.34
C LYS A 366 -12.82 10.34 -1.83
N GLN A 367 -12.51 10.21 -3.12
CA GLN A 367 -11.25 10.71 -3.68
C GLN A 367 -11.09 12.23 -3.49
N LEU A 368 -12.18 13.00 -3.54
CA LEU A 368 -12.17 14.44 -3.28
C LEU A 368 -12.04 14.79 -1.79
N ARG A 369 -12.34 13.85 -0.89
CA ARG A 369 -12.33 14.04 0.57
C ARG A 369 -11.63 12.86 1.26
N PRO A 370 -10.34 12.64 0.99
CA PRO A 370 -9.64 11.42 1.41
C PRO A 370 -9.51 11.28 2.94
N HIS A 371 -9.63 12.39 3.68
CA HIS A 371 -9.61 12.45 5.15
C HIS A 371 -10.90 11.98 5.82
N LEU A 372 -11.98 11.75 5.07
CA LEU A 372 -13.21 11.21 5.64
C LEU A 372 -13.04 9.71 5.93
N LEU A 373 -13.04 9.39 7.22
CA LEU A 373 -13.10 8.02 7.71
C LEU A 373 -14.47 7.40 7.41
N PRO A 374 -14.54 6.07 7.19
CA PRO A 374 -15.81 5.40 7.02
C PRO A 374 -16.69 5.61 8.25
N SER A 375 -17.89 6.14 8.03
CA SER A 375 -18.85 6.48 9.10
C SER A 375 -19.95 5.44 9.27
N THR A 376 -20.08 4.54 8.29
CA THR A 376 -21.10 3.49 8.20
C THR A 376 -20.46 2.15 7.82
N ALA A 377 -21.18 1.05 8.04
CA ALA A 377 -20.72 -0.29 7.63
C ALA A 377 -20.58 -0.40 6.11
N GLU A 378 -21.42 0.31 5.36
CA GLU A 378 -21.37 0.39 3.91
C GLU A 378 -20.10 1.10 3.43
N ASP A 379 -19.73 2.22 4.06
CA ASP A 379 -18.50 2.95 3.71
C ASP A 379 -17.27 2.07 3.98
N LEU A 380 -17.25 1.36 5.12
CA LEU A 380 -16.19 0.42 5.45
C LEU A 380 -16.12 -0.74 4.45
N ALA A 381 -17.26 -1.29 4.03
CA ALA A 381 -17.30 -2.35 3.03
C ALA A 381 -16.75 -1.89 1.67
N ILE A 382 -17.03 -0.64 1.27
CA ILE A 382 -16.47 -0.03 0.05
C ILE A 382 -14.95 0.13 0.19
N ASP A 383 -14.46 0.62 1.32
CA ASP A 383 -13.03 0.80 1.57
C ASP A 383 -12.27 -0.54 1.52
N LEU A 384 -12.83 -1.58 2.14
CA LEU A 384 -12.26 -2.93 2.08
C LEU A 384 -12.37 -3.56 0.69
N ALA A 385 -13.41 -3.24 -0.10
CA ALA A 385 -13.52 -3.67 -1.49
C ALA A 385 -12.45 -2.99 -2.38
N LEU A 386 -12.19 -1.70 -2.16
CA LEU A 386 -11.07 -0.99 -2.80
C LEU A 386 -9.72 -1.61 -2.42
N ALA A 387 -9.50 -1.92 -1.14
CA ALA A 387 -8.27 -2.55 -0.67
C ALA A 387 -7.99 -3.88 -1.38
N ARG A 388 -9.04 -4.71 -1.58
CA ARG A 388 -8.93 -5.97 -2.33
C ARG A 388 -8.43 -5.76 -3.74
N GLU A 389 -9.04 -4.83 -4.47
CA GLU A 389 -8.71 -4.58 -5.86
C GLU A 389 -7.34 -3.90 -5.99
N ALA A 390 -6.98 -2.99 -5.07
CA ALA A 390 -5.69 -2.31 -5.07
C ALA A 390 -4.52 -3.27 -4.80
N ILE A 391 -4.64 -4.16 -3.80
CA ILE A 391 -3.68 -5.25 -3.55
C ILE A 391 -3.66 -6.21 -4.74
N GLY A 392 -4.82 -6.53 -5.31
CA GLY A 392 -4.93 -7.35 -6.51
C GLY A 392 -4.13 -6.79 -7.69
N ILE A 393 -4.15 -5.47 -7.93
CA ILE A 393 -3.36 -4.83 -9.00
C ILE A 393 -1.86 -5.02 -8.75
N ALA A 394 -1.39 -4.81 -7.52
CA ALA A 394 0.02 -5.03 -7.16
C ALA A 394 0.43 -6.51 -7.32
N LEU A 395 -0.45 -7.44 -6.98
CA LEU A 395 -0.20 -8.88 -7.13
C LEU A 395 -0.23 -9.32 -8.59
N ASP A 396 -1.11 -8.79 -9.43
CA ASP A 396 -1.12 -9.08 -10.86
C ASP A 396 0.15 -8.55 -11.53
N ALA A 397 0.62 -7.38 -11.08
CA ALA A 397 1.91 -6.86 -11.48
C ALA A 397 3.07 -7.80 -11.09
N LEU A 398 3.07 -8.31 -9.85
CA LEU A 398 4.07 -9.27 -9.38
C LEU A 398 4.00 -10.61 -10.14
N ARG A 399 2.78 -11.12 -10.40
CA ARG A 399 2.51 -12.33 -11.18
C ARG A 399 2.95 -12.23 -12.64
N GLY A 400 3.03 -11.01 -13.16
CA GLY A 400 3.58 -10.76 -14.49
C GLY A 400 5.08 -11.05 -14.59
N GLU A 401 5.81 -11.03 -13.47
CA GLU A 401 7.26 -11.26 -13.41
C GLU A 401 7.62 -12.65 -12.87
N ILE A 402 6.90 -13.13 -11.84
CA ILE A 402 7.15 -14.43 -11.20
C ILE A 402 5.84 -15.18 -10.92
N SER A 403 5.89 -16.45 -10.50
CA SER A 403 4.77 -17.06 -9.75
C SER A 403 5.05 -16.91 -8.25
N PRO A 404 4.40 -15.95 -7.55
CA PRO A 404 4.66 -15.70 -6.15
C PRO A 404 3.88 -16.64 -5.21
N ASP A 405 2.96 -17.48 -5.71
CA ASP A 405 1.92 -18.14 -4.89
C ASP A 405 2.43 -19.28 -3.97
N ASP A 406 3.75 -19.46 -3.82
CA ASP A 406 4.37 -20.47 -2.96
C ASP A 406 4.79 -19.96 -1.56
N TYR A 407 4.38 -18.74 -1.19
CA TYR A 407 4.65 -18.15 0.12
C TYR A 407 3.96 -18.92 1.26
N ASP A 408 4.61 -18.92 2.42
CA ASP A 408 4.10 -19.53 3.66
C ASP A 408 3.99 -18.52 4.81
N TRP A 409 4.42 -17.28 4.60
CA TRP A 409 4.25 -16.17 5.53
C TRP A 409 3.73 -14.95 4.77
N LEU A 410 2.62 -14.39 5.22
CA LEU A 410 2.06 -13.15 4.69
C LEU A 410 2.04 -12.04 5.75
N ILE A 411 2.41 -10.82 5.36
CA ILE A 411 2.29 -9.61 6.19
C ILE A 411 1.39 -8.63 5.43
N GLY A 412 0.25 -8.27 6.01
CA GLY A 412 -0.65 -7.24 5.50
C GLY A 412 -0.39 -5.89 6.15
N CYS A 413 -0.28 -4.84 5.33
CA CYS A 413 0.00 -3.47 5.73
C CYS A 413 -1.03 -2.49 5.13
N GLY A 414 -1.03 -1.26 5.63
CA GLY A 414 -1.85 -0.16 5.11
C GLY A 414 -3.03 0.17 6.01
N GLY A 415 -3.34 1.47 6.13
CA GLY A 415 -4.29 2.00 7.13
C GLY A 415 -5.69 1.37 7.05
N VAL A 416 -6.18 1.07 5.84
CA VAL A 416 -7.49 0.42 5.66
C VAL A 416 -7.56 -0.98 6.27
N LEU A 417 -6.45 -1.72 6.27
CA LEU A 417 -6.36 -3.05 6.90
C LEU A 417 -6.07 -2.92 8.41
N ALA A 418 -5.14 -2.02 8.78
CA ALA A 418 -4.73 -1.81 10.17
C ALA A 418 -5.86 -1.30 11.06
N HIS A 419 -6.74 -0.43 10.54
CA HIS A 419 -7.88 0.12 11.25
C HIS A 419 -9.21 -0.60 10.97
N ALA A 420 -9.17 -1.79 10.37
CA ALA A 420 -10.37 -2.60 10.26
C ALA A 420 -10.92 -2.88 11.68
N PRO A 421 -12.18 -2.54 12.00
CA PRO A 421 -12.70 -2.61 13.36
C PRO A 421 -12.79 -4.04 13.90
N HIS A 422 -12.69 -5.05 13.02
CA HIS A 422 -12.58 -6.45 13.40
C HIS A 422 -11.53 -7.16 12.54
N PRO A 423 -10.62 -7.97 13.15
CA PRO A 423 -9.55 -8.65 12.42
C PRO A 423 -10.06 -9.59 11.31
N GLY A 424 -11.26 -10.14 11.46
CA GLY A 424 -11.91 -10.97 10.44
C GLY A 424 -12.15 -10.23 9.12
N LEU A 425 -12.43 -8.92 9.16
CA LEU A 425 -12.62 -8.11 7.94
C LEU A 425 -11.29 -7.92 7.20
N ALA A 426 -10.22 -7.61 7.93
CA ALA A 426 -8.87 -7.50 7.36
C ALA A 426 -8.42 -8.84 6.76
N LEU A 427 -8.65 -9.96 7.47
CA LEU A 427 -8.30 -11.29 6.98
C LEU A 427 -9.03 -11.62 5.67
N LEU A 428 -10.34 -11.34 5.58
CA LEU A 428 -11.10 -11.55 4.34
C LEU A 428 -10.52 -10.72 3.21
N ALA A 429 -10.30 -9.42 3.41
CA ALA A 429 -9.73 -8.57 2.38
C ALA A 429 -8.37 -9.09 1.87
N ILE A 430 -7.49 -9.52 2.78
CA ILE A 430 -6.19 -10.12 2.44
C ILE A 430 -6.36 -11.43 1.65
N LEU A 431 -7.16 -12.39 2.14
CA LEU A 431 -7.34 -13.68 1.48
C LEU A 431 -8.03 -13.54 0.12
N ASP A 432 -8.99 -12.62 0.01
CA ASP A 432 -9.74 -12.33 -1.21
C ASP A 432 -8.84 -11.68 -2.27
N ALA A 433 -7.97 -10.74 -1.88
CA ALA A 433 -7.03 -10.11 -2.81
C ALA A 433 -5.95 -11.08 -3.27
N THR A 434 -5.41 -11.85 -2.32
CA THR A 434 -4.24 -12.70 -2.56
C THR A 434 -4.58 -13.98 -3.30
N GLN A 435 -5.81 -14.47 -3.15
CA GLN A 435 -6.21 -15.79 -3.66
C GLN A 435 -5.24 -16.89 -3.22
N ALA A 436 -4.71 -16.76 -1.99
CA ALA A 436 -3.72 -17.66 -1.39
C ALA A 436 -4.12 -19.13 -1.54
N GLY A 437 -3.16 -20.04 -1.81
CA GLY A 437 -3.39 -21.49 -1.82
C GLY A 437 -3.00 -22.22 -3.11
N ARG A 438 -2.93 -21.54 -4.28
CA ARG A 438 -2.73 -22.21 -5.59
C ARG A 438 -1.46 -23.06 -5.70
N ASP A 439 -0.32 -22.54 -5.26
CA ASP A 439 0.99 -23.21 -5.30
C ASP A 439 1.57 -23.39 -3.88
N GLN A 440 0.71 -23.38 -2.86
CA GLN A 440 1.14 -23.38 -1.49
C GLN A 440 1.72 -24.74 -1.12
N ARG A 441 3.02 -24.77 -0.80
CA ARG A 441 3.72 -26.02 -0.47
C ARG A 441 3.60 -26.41 1.00
N GLN A 442 3.47 -25.43 1.88
CA GLN A 442 3.29 -25.67 3.30
C GLN A 442 1.81 -25.84 3.61
N PRO A 443 1.43 -26.72 4.56
CA PRO A 443 0.03 -26.87 4.95
C PRO A 443 -0.53 -25.65 5.69
N ILE A 444 0.34 -24.77 6.16
CA ILE A 444 0.02 -23.58 6.96
C ILE A 444 0.51 -22.33 6.24
N LEU A 445 -0.33 -21.31 6.22
CA LEU A 445 0.00 -19.93 5.90
C LEU A 445 -0.09 -19.10 7.18
N ASP A 446 1.02 -18.53 7.62
CA ASP A 446 1.00 -17.59 8.75
C ASP A 446 0.71 -16.18 8.25
N ILE A 447 -0.38 -15.58 8.70
CA ILE A 447 -0.76 -14.21 8.32
C ILE A 447 -0.58 -13.29 9.52
N HIS A 448 0.17 -12.20 9.32
CA HIS A 448 0.32 -11.10 10.27
C HIS A 448 -0.32 -9.85 9.69
N LEU A 449 -0.84 -9.00 10.56
CA LEU A 449 -1.41 -7.70 10.20
C LEU A 449 -0.60 -6.62 10.89
N ASP A 450 0.10 -5.78 10.15
CA ASP A 450 0.83 -4.66 10.72
C ASP A 450 -0.13 -3.54 11.18
N SER A 451 -0.82 -3.80 12.29
CA SER A 451 -1.84 -2.90 12.85
C SER A 451 -1.27 -1.65 13.52
N LEU A 452 0.06 -1.55 13.63
CA LEU A 452 0.78 -0.46 14.27
C LEU A 452 1.73 0.26 13.29
N GLY A 453 1.72 -0.10 12.00
CA GLY A 453 2.62 0.48 11.00
C GLY A 453 4.11 0.27 11.30
N LEU A 454 4.48 -0.85 11.94
CA LEU A 454 5.85 -1.12 12.34
C LEU A 454 6.75 -1.58 11.20
N VAL A 455 6.23 -2.07 10.07
CA VAL A 455 7.05 -2.46 8.92
C VAL A 455 7.96 -1.32 8.45
N PRO A 456 7.46 -0.11 8.13
CA PRO A 456 8.32 1.01 7.76
C PRO A 456 9.22 1.47 8.90
N VAL A 457 8.73 1.42 10.15
CA VAL A 457 9.53 1.77 11.34
C VAL A 457 10.76 0.87 11.47
N LEU A 458 10.58 -0.43 11.33
CA LEU A 458 11.63 -1.44 11.46
C LEU A 458 12.65 -1.34 10.35
N GLY A 459 12.22 -1.13 9.10
CA GLY A 459 13.16 -0.99 7.99
C GLY A 459 13.93 0.34 8.02
N GLY A 460 13.31 1.42 8.53
CA GLY A 460 14.00 2.68 8.84
C GLY A 460 15.02 2.51 9.97
N LEU A 461 14.62 1.82 11.05
CA LEU A 461 15.50 1.51 12.17
C LEU A 461 16.64 0.57 11.76
N ALA A 462 16.44 -0.36 10.82
CA ALA A 462 17.45 -1.33 10.41
C ALA A 462 18.70 -0.69 9.79
N GLY A 463 18.52 0.39 9.02
CA GLY A 463 19.62 1.17 8.43
C GLY A 463 20.34 2.10 9.41
N PHE A 464 19.84 2.20 10.65
CA PHE A 464 20.42 3.04 11.70
C PHE A 464 20.92 2.22 12.92
N HIS A 465 20.05 1.39 13.49
CA HIS A 465 20.33 0.45 14.58
C HIS A 465 19.75 -0.94 14.28
N THR A 466 20.55 -1.77 13.62
CA THR A 466 20.17 -3.14 13.23
C THR A 466 19.67 -4.00 14.40
N ASP A 467 20.41 -4.08 15.51
CA ASP A 467 20.00 -4.88 16.69
C ASP A 467 18.65 -4.44 17.26
N ALA A 468 18.38 -3.13 17.25
CA ALA A 468 17.12 -2.59 17.72
C ALA A 468 15.97 -3.00 16.78
N ALA A 469 16.18 -2.92 15.46
CA ALA A 469 15.21 -3.38 14.47
C ALA A 469 14.90 -4.88 14.63
N ILE A 470 15.92 -5.72 14.85
CA ILE A 470 15.71 -7.16 15.07
C ILE A 470 14.87 -7.40 16.33
N THR A 471 15.20 -6.73 17.42
CA THR A 471 14.53 -6.89 18.71
C THR A 471 13.07 -6.43 18.64
N VAL A 472 12.81 -5.24 18.10
CA VAL A 472 11.45 -4.71 17.92
C VAL A 472 10.67 -5.58 16.92
N PHE A 473 11.30 -6.11 15.87
CA PHE A 473 10.65 -7.03 14.95
C PHE A 473 10.14 -8.28 15.67
N ASP A 474 11.00 -8.93 16.47
CA ASP A 474 10.61 -10.15 17.17
C ASP A 474 9.55 -9.86 18.23
N ARG A 475 9.80 -8.82 19.05
CA ARG A 475 9.06 -8.57 20.27
C ARG A 475 7.78 -7.78 20.09
N ASP A 476 7.78 -6.81 19.17
CA ASP A 476 6.70 -5.84 19.01
C ASP A 476 5.87 -6.07 17.74
N LEU A 477 6.47 -6.53 16.64
CA LEU A 477 5.71 -6.93 15.44
C LEU A 477 5.32 -8.42 15.51
N ARG A 478 6.26 -9.34 15.30
CA ARG A 478 6.01 -10.77 15.12
C ARG A 478 5.18 -11.40 16.24
N HIS A 479 5.44 -11.07 17.50
CA HIS A 479 4.72 -11.67 18.62
C HIS A 479 3.35 -11.04 18.90
N ASN A 480 3.14 -9.77 18.57
CA ASN A 480 1.92 -9.05 18.94
C ASN A 480 0.91 -8.96 17.80
N THR A 481 1.35 -9.08 16.55
CA THR A 481 0.51 -8.93 15.36
C THR A 481 0.15 -10.21 14.56
N PRO A 482 0.26 -11.45 15.07
CA PRO A 482 -0.31 -12.61 14.38
C PRO A 482 -1.83 -12.44 14.18
N LEU A 483 -2.27 -12.41 12.91
CA LEU A 483 -3.67 -12.30 12.55
C LEU A 483 -4.33 -13.68 12.57
N ALA A 484 -3.83 -14.63 11.78
CA ALA A 484 -4.39 -15.96 11.62
C ALA A 484 -3.33 -16.99 11.21
N THR A 485 -3.49 -18.22 11.71
CA THR A 485 -2.89 -19.42 11.10
C THR A 485 -3.90 -19.97 10.10
N CYS A 486 -3.63 -19.84 8.80
CA CYS A 486 -4.55 -20.26 7.75
C CYS A 486 -4.17 -21.62 7.16
N VAL A 487 -5.18 -22.46 6.92
CA VAL A 487 -5.09 -23.68 6.13
C VAL A 487 -6.04 -23.54 4.95
N ILE A 488 -5.53 -23.76 3.75
CA ILE A 488 -6.30 -23.59 2.51
C ILE A 488 -6.32 -24.93 1.78
N PRO A 489 -7.37 -25.75 1.97
CA PRO A 489 -7.53 -27.01 1.25
C PRO A 489 -7.77 -26.74 -0.24
N MET A 490 -6.97 -27.38 -1.09
CA MET A 490 -7.01 -27.23 -2.54
C MET A 490 -7.59 -28.47 -3.19
N GLY A 491 -8.64 -28.32 -4.00
CA GLY A 491 -9.29 -29.43 -4.68
C GLY A 491 -10.68 -29.04 -5.16
N SER A 492 -11.24 -29.83 -6.08
CA SER A 492 -12.59 -29.66 -6.58
C SER A 492 -13.58 -30.46 -5.73
N GLY A 493 -14.71 -29.84 -5.38
CA GLY A 493 -15.86 -30.47 -4.76
C GLY A 493 -17.10 -29.60 -4.93
N GLN A 494 -18.29 -30.18 -4.83
CA GLN A 494 -19.52 -29.41 -4.93
C GLN A 494 -19.75 -28.61 -3.64
N PRO A 495 -20.32 -27.39 -3.72
CA PRO A 495 -20.69 -26.63 -2.53
C PRO A 495 -21.51 -27.48 -1.54
N GLY A 496 -21.08 -27.51 -0.27
CA GLY A 496 -21.72 -28.30 0.78
C GLY A 496 -21.17 -29.74 0.94
N GLU A 497 -20.37 -30.26 0.03
CA GLU A 497 -19.62 -31.50 0.26
C GLU A 497 -18.50 -31.28 1.28
N VAL A 498 -18.12 -32.32 2.02
CA VAL A 498 -17.03 -32.22 3.01
C VAL A 498 -15.71 -31.96 2.27
N ALA A 499 -14.99 -30.92 2.66
CA ALA A 499 -13.65 -30.63 2.15
C ALA A 499 -12.58 -31.18 3.10
N VAL A 500 -12.74 -30.96 4.40
CA VAL A 500 -11.79 -31.41 5.42
C VAL A 500 -12.48 -31.58 6.78
N GLU A 501 -12.16 -32.68 7.47
CA GLU A 501 -12.44 -32.83 8.89
C GLU A 501 -11.24 -32.39 9.71
N VAL A 502 -11.48 -31.58 10.74
CA VAL A 502 -10.45 -30.90 11.51
C VAL A 502 -10.58 -31.28 12.97
N GLU A 503 -9.45 -31.61 13.57
CA GLU A 503 -9.32 -31.87 15.00
C GLU A 503 -8.24 -30.96 15.57
N LEU A 504 -8.62 -30.17 16.58
CA LEU A 504 -7.73 -29.24 17.28
C LEU A 504 -7.55 -29.69 18.72
N SER A 505 -6.37 -30.25 19.04
CA SER A 505 -6.01 -30.71 20.37
C SER A 505 -5.20 -29.64 21.11
N ARG A 506 -5.87 -28.87 21.98
CA ARG A 506 -5.24 -27.77 22.74
C ARG A 506 -4.35 -28.30 23.86
N VAL A 507 -3.17 -27.71 24.05
CA VAL A 507 -2.27 -28.07 25.15
C VAL A 507 -2.95 -27.76 26.49
N GLY A 508 -3.17 -28.80 27.30
CA GLY A 508 -3.85 -28.67 28.60
C GLY A 508 -5.36 -28.37 28.51
N GLY A 509 -5.98 -28.57 27.34
CA GLY A 509 -7.40 -28.29 27.09
C GLY A 509 -8.13 -29.46 26.42
N LYS A 510 -9.39 -29.23 26.05
CA LYS A 510 -10.22 -30.20 25.30
C LYS A 510 -9.88 -30.18 23.81
N SER A 511 -9.95 -31.34 23.18
CA SER A 511 -10.00 -31.44 21.72
C SER A 511 -11.33 -30.91 21.20
N GLU A 512 -11.27 -30.20 20.08
CA GLU A 512 -12.44 -29.75 19.33
C GLU A 512 -12.40 -30.37 17.94
N HIS A 513 -13.57 -30.79 17.46
CA HIS A 513 -13.72 -31.39 16.13
C HIS A 513 -14.73 -30.56 15.33
N CYS A 514 -14.40 -30.25 14.09
CA CYS A 514 -15.33 -29.63 13.16
C CYS A 514 -15.17 -30.19 11.75
N THR A 515 -16.25 -30.19 10.98
CA THR A 515 -16.25 -30.52 9.56
C THR A 515 -16.38 -29.23 8.78
N VAL A 516 -15.49 -29.01 7.80
CA VAL A 516 -15.51 -27.85 6.92
C VAL A 516 -15.87 -28.31 5.52
N ARG A 517 -16.84 -27.64 4.90
CA ARG A 517 -17.38 -27.99 3.58
C ARG A 517 -16.82 -27.09 2.48
N HIS A 518 -16.85 -27.57 1.24
CA HIS A 518 -16.51 -26.76 0.08
C HIS A 518 -17.40 -25.51 0.01
N GLY A 519 -16.77 -24.34 -0.14
CA GLY A 519 -17.42 -23.02 -0.13
C GLY A 519 -17.49 -22.35 1.25
N GLU A 520 -17.05 -23.01 2.31
CA GLU A 520 -17.05 -22.46 3.67
C GLU A 520 -15.68 -21.90 4.07
N ILE A 521 -15.72 -20.98 5.03
CA ILE A 521 -14.57 -20.56 5.83
C ILE A 521 -14.93 -20.76 7.29
N VAL A 522 -14.04 -21.35 8.09
CA VAL A 522 -14.32 -21.68 9.49
C VAL A 522 -13.18 -21.21 10.38
N ARG A 523 -13.53 -20.58 11.50
CA ARG A 523 -12.58 -20.11 12.52
C ARG A 523 -12.61 -21.02 13.75
N LEU A 524 -11.45 -21.56 14.11
CA LEU A 524 -11.21 -22.30 15.35
C LEU A 524 -10.42 -21.43 16.32
N ALA A 525 -11.05 -21.07 17.44
CA ALA A 525 -10.45 -20.13 18.39
C ALA A 525 -9.21 -20.71 19.08
N LEU A 526 -8.08 -20.01 18.97
CA LEU A 526 -6.84 -20.29 19.69
C LEU A 526 -6.18 -18.96 20.04
N ALA A 527 -6.33 -18.52 21.29
CA ALA A 527 -5.86 -17.21 21.73
C ALA A 527 -4.33 -17.11 21.70
N PRO A 528 -3.75 -15.89 21.50
CA PRO A 528 -2.32 -15.67 21.56
C PRO A 528 -1.68 -16.24 22.83
N GLY A 529 -0.48 -16.82 22.69
CA GLY A 529 0.23 -17.50 23.80
C GLY A 529 -0.31 -18.90 24.15
N ARG A 530 -1.38 -19.38 23.50
CA ARG A 530 -1.82 -20.77 23.57
C ARG A 530 -1.28 -21.57 22.39
N PHE A 531 -1.15 -22.87 22.60
CA PHE A 531 -0.61 -23.80 21.62
C PHE A 531 -1.52 -25.01 21.44
N ALA A 532 -1.50 -25.60 20.25
CA ALA A 532 -2.29 -26.78 19.93
C ALA A 532 -1.60 -27.68 18.90
N GLN A 533 -2.08 -28.91 18.79
CA GLN A 533 -1.85 -29.80 17.66
C GLN A 533 -3.06 -29.76 16.74
N LEU A 534 -2.81 -29.69 15.43
CA LEU A 534 -3.85 -29.68 14.40
C LEU A 534 -3.75 -30.95 13.57
N THR A 535 -4.87 -31.67 13.47
CA THR A 535 -5.01 -32.82 12.59
C THR A 535 -6.06 -32.51 11.53
N LEU A 536 -5.68 -32.68 10.26
CA LEU A 536 -6.49 -32.37 9.09
C LEU A 536 -6.69 -33.67 8.30
N ARG A 537 -7.95 -34.05 8.08
CA ARG A 537 -8.35 -35.22 7.30
C ARG A 537 -9.11 -34.73 6.06
N PRO A 538 -8.41 -34.42 4.96
CA PRO A 538 -9.04 -33.91 3.74
C PRO A 538 -9.87 -35.01 3.06
N ALA A 539 -10.91 -34.59 2.34
CA ALA A 539 -11.70 -35.48 1.50
C ALA A 539 -10.89 -36.04 0.32
N PRO A 540 -11.32 -37.15 -0.32
CA PRO A 540 -10.68 -37.65 -1.52
C PRO A 540 -10.60 -36.56 -2.60
N GLY A 541 -9.40 -36.33 -3.14
CA GLY A 541 -9.17 -35.28 -4.15
C GLY A 541 -8.86 -33.88 -3.60
N VAL A 542 -8.91 -33.69 -2.27
CA VAL A 542 -8.49 -32.45 -1.60
C VAL A 542 -7.06 -32.58 -1.09
N GLN A 543 -6.21 -31.64 -1.48
CA GLN A 543 -4.81 -31.52 -1.11
C GLN A 543 -4.61 -30.40 -0.09
N ILE A 544 -3.68 -30.60 0.85
CA ILE A 544 -3.27 -29.58 1.82
C ILE A 544 -1.74 -29.47 1.78
N GLY A 545 -1.23 -28.31 1.36
CA GLY A 545 0.20 -28.12 1.14
C GLY A 545 0.76 -29.12 0.12
N SER A 546 1.93 -29.69 0.41
CA SER A 546 2.59 -30.70 -0.45
C SER A 546 2.11 -32.14 -0.20
N ALA A 547 1.14 -32.38 0.69
CA ALA A 547 0.61 -33.72 0.94
C ALA A 547 -0.15 -34.26 -0.28
N ALA A 548 -0.23 -35.58 -0.45
CA ALA A 548 -1.04 -36.15 -1.52
C ALA A 548 -2.54 -35.87 -1.28
N PRO A 549 -3.38 -35.79 -2.33
CA PRO A 549 -4.81 -35.61 -2.15
C PRO A 549 -5.42 -36.70 -1.25
N GLY A 550 -6.21 -36.29 -0.24
CA GLY A 550 -6.79 -37.19 0.77
C GLY A 550 -5.83 -37.64 1.88
N GLU A 551 -4.55 -37.26 1.83
CA GLU A 551 -3.57 -37.61 2.87
C GLU A 551 -3.81 -36.80 4.15
N VAL A 552 -3.80 -37.50 5.29
CA VAL A 552 -3.96 -36.87 6.61
C VAL A 552 -2.71 -36.07 6.96
N VAL A 553 -2.89 -34.80 7.31
CA VAL A 553 -1.82 -33.90 7.74
C VAL A 553 -1.93 -33.64 9.23
N VAL A 554 -0.84 -33.86 9.98
CA VAL A 554 -0.79 -33.67 11.43
C VAL A 554 0.39 -32.77 11.77
N SER A 555 0.16 -31.68 12.49
CA SER A 555 1.24 -30.85 13.01
C SER A 555 1.93 -31.48 14.22
N ASP A 556 3.12 -31.00 14.54
CA ASP A 556 3.79 -31.38 15.79
C ASP A 556 2.91 -31.05 17.02
N PRO A 557 3.05 -31.79 18.13
CA PRO A 557 2.44 -31.40 19.40
C PRO A 557 2.85 -29.97 19.79
N ALA A 558 1.87 -29.12 20.09
CA ALA A 558 2.07 -27.68 20.32
C ALA A 558 2.68 -26.92 19.12
N GLY A 559 2.60 -27.48 17.91
CA GLY A 559 3.16 -26.90 16.68
C GLY A 559 2.37 -25.71 16.14
N ILE A 560 1.13 -25.50 16.57
CA ILE A 560 0.31 -24.34 16.18
C ILE A 560 0.26 -23.35 17.33
N ALA A 561 0.66 -22.11 17.07
CA ALA A 561 0.52 -20.99 18.00
C ALA A 561 -0.81 -20.25 17.76
N GLY A 562 -1.41 -19.75 18.84
CA GLY A 562 -2.60 -18.91 18.75
C GLY A 562 -2.30 -17.52 18.20
N SER A 563 -3.34 -16.90 17.65
CA SER A 563 -3.30 -15.58 16.98
C SER A 563 -4.60 -14.82 17.28
N ALA A 564 -4.76 -13.61 16.73
CA ALA A 564 -5.98 -12.81 16.91
C ALA A 564 -7.27 -13.57 16.52
N LEU A 565 -7.24 -14.34 15.42
CA LEU A 565 -8.34 -15.19 14.98
C LEU A 565 -8.15 -16.68 15.28
N GLY A 566 -6.98 -17.09 15.78
CA GLY A 566 -6.60 -18.49 15.93
C GLY A 566 -6.34 -19.15 14.58
N ILE A 567 -7.00 -20.29 14.36
CA ILE A 567 -6.84 -21.07 13.13
C ILE A 567 -8.03 -20.83 12.22
N VAL A 568 -7.77 -20.58 10.94
CA VAL A 568 -8.80 -20.37 9.92
C VAL A 568 -8.62 -21.40 8.81
N ILE A 569 -9.68 -22.16 8.56
CA ILE A 569 -9.76 -23.12 7.46
C ILE A 569 -10.56 -22.46 6.35
N ASP A 570 -9.90 -22.13 5.23
CA ASP A 570 -10.53 -21.47 4.09
C ASP A 570 -10.74 -22.49 2.96
N ALA A 571 -11.91 -23.11 2.95
CA ALA A 571 -12.34 -24.07 1.93
C ALA A 571 -13.22 -23.41 0.84
N ARG A 572 -13.12 -22.08 0.68
CA ARG A 572 -13.90 -21.33 -0.33
C ARG A 572 -13.48 -21.63 -1.77
N GLY A 573 -12.38 -22.36 -1.95
CA GLY A 573 -11.79 -22.68 -3.24
C GLY A 573 -10.95 -21.54 -3.81
N ARG A 574 -10.11 -21.87 -4.79
CA ARG A 574 -9.26 -20.92 -5.53
C ARG A 574 -9.30 -21.23 -7.04
N PRO A 575 -9.59 -20.24 -7.92
CA PRO A 575 -10.09 -18.91 -7.58
C PRO A 575 -11.42 -18.97 -6.81
N ILE A 576 -11.66 -17.99 -5.94
CA ILE A 576 -12.94 -17.84 -5.25
C ILE A 576 -14.03 -17.62 -6.30
N GLN A 577 -15.06 -18.47 -6.28
CA GLN A 577 -16.23 -18.34 -7.14
C GLN A 577 -17.36 -17.69 -6.35
N LEU A 578 -17.73 -16.48 -6.74
CA LEU A 578 -18.89 -15.79 -6.17
C LEU A 578 -20.15 -16.19 -6.94
N PRO A 579 -21.31 -16.33 -6.27
CA PRO A 579 -22.59 -16.53 -6.95
C PRO A 579 -22.86 -15.43 -7.99
N SER A 580 -23.41 -15.83 -9.15
CA SER A 580 -23.81 -14.89 -10.21
C SER A 580 -25.07 -14.13 -9.84
N ASP A 581 -25.96 -14.74 -9.05
CA ASP A 581 -27.14 -14.08 -8.48
C ASP A 581 -26.70 -13.11 -7.37
N ASP A 582 -27.17 -11.86 -7.47
CA ASP A 582 -26.78 -10.79 -6.56
C ASP A 582 -27.20 -11.08 -5.11
N GLN A 583 -28.42 -11.56 -4.88
CA GLN A 583 -28.90 -11.85 -3.51
C GLN A 583 -28.10 -13.00 -2.87
N GLN A 584 -27.87 -14.08 -3.61
CA GLN A 584 -27.04 -15.19 -3.13
C GLN A 584 -25.62 -14.74 -2.82
N ARG A 585 -25.04 -13.85 -3.64
CA ARG A 585 -23.71 -13.29 -3.40
C ARG A 585 -23.67 -12.47 -2.11
N TYR A 586 -24.65 -11.60 -1.88
CA TYR A 586 -24.76 -10.80 -0.66
C TYR A 586 -24.84 -11.66 0.60
N LEU A 587 -25.68 -12.70 0.56
CA LEU A 587 -25.81 -13.66 1.65
C LEU A 587 -24.51 -14.44 1.87
N LYS A 588 -23.82 -14.86 0.80
CA LYS A 588 -22.59 -15.63 0.90
C LYS A 588 -21.42 -14.83 1.47
N LEU A 589 -21.29 -13.56 1.06
CA LEU A 589 -20.29 -12.65 1.64
C LEU A 589 -20.56 -12.40 3.13
N TRP A 590 -21.84 -12.19 3.50
CA TRP A 590 -22.24 -12.04 4.89
C TRP A 590 -21.96 -13.28 5.74
N GLU A 591 -22.25 -14.47 5.21
CA GLU A 591 -21.94 -15.75 5.84
C GLU A 591 -20.45 -15.87 6.20
N TRP A 592 -19.54 -15.46 5.30
CA TRP A 592 -18.11 -15.47 5.57
C TRP A 592 -17.69 -14.45 6.64
N MET A 593 -18.31 -13.27 6.68
CA MET A 593 -18.07 -12.28 7.74
C MET A 593 -18.52 -12.82 9.11
N VAL A 594 -19.68 -13.48 9.17
CA VAL A 594 -20.19 -14.14 10.38
C VAL A 594 -19.26 -15.28 10.82
N ALA A 595 -18.77 -16.09 9.88
CA ALA A 595 -17.89 -17.23 10.19
C ALA A 595 -16.56 -16.83 10.82
N LEU A 596 -16.04 -15.63 10.50
CA LEU A 596 -14.86 -15.06 11.15
C LEU A 596 -15.18 -14.20 12.37
N GLY A 597 -16.45 -14.03 12.71
CA GLY A 597 -16.94 -13.24 13.85
C GLY A 597 -16.95 -11.74 13.62
N ALA A 598 -16.74 -11.28 12.38
CA ALA A 598 -16.83 -9.86 12.03
C ALA A 598 -18.27 -9.34 12.09
N GLU A 599 -19.23 -10.19 11.75
CA GLU A 599 -20.66 -9.90 11.80
C GLU A 599 -21.43 -10.95 12.60
N LYS A 600 -22.70 -10.69 12.90
CA LYS A 600 -23.57 -11.63 13.62
C LYS A 600 -24.97 -11.66 13.01
N GLY A 601 -25.58 -12.85 13.03
CA GLY A 601 -26.98 -13.03 12.59
C GLY A 601 -27.17 -12.96 11.08
N ALA A 602 -28.42 -12.80 10.67
CA ALA A 602 -28.80 -12.68 9.26
C ALA A 602 -28.34 -11.35 8.65
N ASN A 603 -28.14 -11.32 7.34
CA ASN A 603 -27.76 -10.11 6.62
C ASN A 603 -28.88 -9.05 6.75
N PRO A 604 -28.62 -7.87 7.35
CA PRO A 604 -29.65 -6.85 7.60
C PRO A 604 -30.12 -6.16 6.31
N TYR A 605 -29.36 -6.26 5.22
CA TYR A 605 -29.67 -5.65 3.92
C TYR A 605 -30.60 -6.48 3.07
N ILE A 606 -30.78 -7.75 3.41
CA ILE A 606 -31.63 -8.69 2.69
C ILE A 606 -32.78 -9.07 3.61
N THR A 607 -33.90 -8.36 3.52
CA THR A 607 -35.13 -8.77 4.18
C THR A 607 -35.62 -10.07 3.56
N ALA A 608 -35.98 -11.04 4.40
CA ALA A 608 -36.79 -12.17 3.97
C ALA A 608 -38.14 -11.60 3.48
N ASN A 609 -38.30 -11.50 2.16
CA ASN A 609 -39.39 -10.85 1.41
C ASN A 609 -39.27 -9.32 1.25
N ALA A 610 -38.56 -8.89 0.19
CA ALA A 610 -38.87 -7.65 -0.52
C ALA A 610 -38.80 -7.90 -2.02
N SER A 611 -39.97 -7.88 -2.66
CA SER A 611 -40.13 -7.79 -4.11
C SER A 611 -39.37 -6.56 -4.60
N LEU A 612 -38.41 -6.75 -5.51
CA LEU A 612 -37.68 -5.64 -6.12
C LEU A 612 -38.65 -4.72 -6.89
N PRO A 613 -38.40 -3.40 -6.94
CA PRO A 613 -39.02 -2.54 -7.94
C PRO A 613 -38.61 -3.04 -9.33
N VAL A 614 -39.60 -3.19 -10.20
CA VAL A 614 -39.40 -3.50 -11.63
C VAL A 614 -38.49 -2.44 -12.24
N PRO A 615 -37.47 -2.80 -13.04
CA PRO A 615 -36.65 -1.82 -13.73
C PRO A 615 -37.53 -0.97 -14.66
N GLU A 616 -37.35 0.35 -14.61
CA GLU A 616 -38.03 1.29 -15.50
C GLU A 616 -37.85 0.87 -16.96
N PRO A 617 -38.93 0.80 -17.76
CA PRO A 617 -38.82 0.52 -19.17
C PRO A 617 -38.07 1.66 -19.86
N ALA A 618 -37.14 1.29 -20.75
CA ALA A 618 -36.37 2.22 -21.57
C ALA A 618 -37.28 3.25 -22.27
N ALA A 619 -36.83 4.51 -22.26
CA ALA A 619 -37.55 5.64 -22.84
C ALA A 619 -37.99 5.36 -24.30
N PRO A 620 -39.25 5.62 -24.66
CA PRO A 620 -39.72 5.41 -26.02
C PRO A 620 -39.15 6.47 -26.97
N VAL A 621 -38.76 6.00 -28.15
CA VAL A 621 -38.40 6.81 -29.32
C VAL A 621 -39.52 7.79 -29.65
N ALA A 622 -39.13 9.04 -29.93
CA ALA A 622 -40.03 10.13 -30.24
C ALA A 622 -40.96 9.81 -31.42
N THR A 623 -42.28 9.80 -31.17
CA THR A 623 -43.30 9.83 -32.22
C THR A 623 -44.26 10.99 -31.96
N ILE A 624 -44.13 12.02 -32.80
CA ILE A 624 -45.11 13.01 -33.29
C ILE A 624 -46.40 13.21 -32.46
N ARG A 625 -46.59 14.42 -31.92
CA ARG A 625 -47.86 14.93 -31.36
C ARG A 625 -48.83 15.38 -32.45
N LEU A 626 -50.11 15.03 -32.29
CA LEU A 626 -51.30 15.79 -32.77
C LEU A 626 -52.41 15.74 -31.71
N PRO A 627 -53.35 16.71 -31.68
CA PRO A 627 -53.90 17.25 -30.42
C PRO A 627 -55.31 16.77 -30.02
N ALA A 628 -55.52 16.86 -28.69
CA ALA A 628 -56.75 17.11 -27.92
C ALA A 628 -58.00 16.23 -28.09
N GLU A 629 -58.43 15.61 -26.98
CA GLU A 629 -59.84 15.67 -26.57
C GLU A 629 -60.01 15.47 -25.05
N VAL A 630 -60.94 16.25 -24.51
CA VAL A 630 -61.28 16.45 -23.10
C VAL A 630 -62.32 15.41 -22.68
N ILE A 631 -62.06 14.62 -21.63
CA ILE A 631 -63.10 13.98 -20.80
C ILE A 631 -62.61 13.87 -19.35
N GLU A 632 -63.18 14.66 -18.45
CA GLU A 632 -63.09 14.50 -16.99
C GLU A 632 -64.03 13.37 -16.51
N PRO A 633 -63.61 12.57 -15.52
CA PRO A 633 -64.53 11.95 -14.57
C PRO A 633 -64.21 12.32 -13.11
N PRO A 634 -65.17 12.10 -12.18
CA PRO A 634 -65.37 12.97 -11.02
C PRO A 634 -64.51 12.63 -9.81
N ALA A 635 -64.33 13.66 -8.97
CA ALA A 635 -63.58 13.66 -7.72
C ALA A 635 -64.23 12.79 -6.63
N VAL A 636 -63.41 12.01 -5.93
CA VAL A 636 -63.69 11.45 -4.60
C VAL A 636 -62.53 11.83 -3.67
N ALA A 637 -62.89 12.33 -2.50
CA ALA A 637 -62.06 13.03 -1.52
C ALA A 637 -61.06 12.13 -0.77
N ILE A 638 -59.90 12.69 -0.44
CA ILE A 638 -59.07 12.27 0.71
C ILE A 638 -58.56 13.54 1.40
N GLU A 639 -58.89 13.69 2.69
CA GLU A 639 -58.42 14.75 3.58
C GLU A 639 -56.90 14.68 3.79
N ALA A 640 -56.25 15.84 3.76
CA ALA A 640 -54.83 16.00 4.08
C ALA A 640 -54.63 16.29 5.58
N PRO A 641 -53.59 15.72 6.23
CA PRO A 641 -53.16 16.13 7.57
C PRO A 641 -52.41 17.48 7.55
N PRO A 642 -52.38 18.22 8.69
CA PRO A 642 -52.03 19.63 8.71
C PRO A 642 -50.51 19.91 8.61
N GLU A 643 -50.20 21.08 8.05
CA GLU A 643 -48.88 21.70 7.90
C GLU A 643 -48.13 21.87 9.23
N VAL A 644 -46.84 21.52 9.22
CA VAL A 644 -45.86 21.87 10.26
C VAL A 644 -45.06 23.08 9.78
N ALA A 645 -45.01 24.11 10.63
CA ALA A 645 -44.43 25.43 10.39
C ALA A 645 -42.90 25.40 10.11
N PRO A 646 -42.36 26.39 9.35
CA PRO A 646 -40.95 26.48 9.01
C PRO A 646 -40.08 26.98 10.19
N PRO A 647 -38.77 26.65 10.21
CA PRO A 647 -37.89 27.02 11.31
C PRO A 647 -37.49 28.51 11.27
N ILE A 648 -37.49 29.11 12.47
CA ILE A 648 -37.08 30.48 12.76
C ILE A 648 -35.56 30.60 12.61
N THR A 649 -35.11 31.54 11.78
CA THR A 649 -33.71 31.94 11.62
C THR A 649 -33.43 33.10 12.60
N ILE A 650 -32.51 32.89 13.55
CA ILE A 650 -31.99 33.95 14.43
C ILE A 650 -30.58 34.31 13.94
N PRO A 651 -30.30 35.58 13.58
CA PRO A 651 -28.94 36.02 13.27
C PRO A 651 -28.15 36.24 14.56
N LEU A 652 -27.03 35.55 14.72
CA LEU A 652 -26.05 35.83 15.78
C LEU A 652 -24.99 36.80 15.23
N GLU A 653 -25.07 38.06 15.64
CA GLU A 653 -23.97 39.03 15.53
C GLU A 653 -22.81 38.64 16.47
N PRO A 654 -21.55 38.83 16.07
CA PRO A 654 -20.41 38.60 16.95
C PRO A 654 -20.24 39.76 17.95
N PRO A 655 -20.00 39.51 19.26
CA PRO A 655 -19.75 40.59 20.19
C PRO A 655 -18.32 41.13 20.06
N ALA A 656 -18.22 42.44 20.24
CA ALA A 656 -17.03 43.26 20.13
C ALA A 656 -15.98 42.99 21.22
N LEU A 657 -14.72 43.21 20.85
CA LEU A 657 -13.56 43.33 21.74
C LEU A 657 -13.75 44.49 22.73
N ALA A 658 -13.62 44.18 24.03
CA ALA A 658 -13.42 45.16 25.08
C ALA A 658 -12.17 44.79 25.90
N ALA A 659 -11.20 45.70 25.92
CA ALA A 659 -10.08 45.70 26.82
C ALA A 659 -10.49 46.33 28.16
N SER A 660 -10.05 45.77 29.29
CA SER A 660 -9.61 46.56 30.45
C SER A 660 -8.95 45.71 31.55
N GLU A 661 -7.75 46.16 31.92
CA GLU A 661 -7.19 46.34 33.27
C GLU A 661 -6.69 45.18 34.16
N VAL A 662 -5.48 45.46 34.64
CA VAL A 662 -4.61 44.73 35.55
C VAL A 662 -4.76 45.33 36.95
N VAL A 663 -4.99 44.51 37.99
CA VAL A 663 -4.47 44.71 39.36
C VAL A 663 -4.30 43.33 40.02
N GLY A 664 -3.12 43.06 40.59
CA GLY A 664 -2.68 41.72 41.01
C GLY A 664 -2.74 41.42 42.52
N SER A 665 -2.32 40.20 42.85
CA SER A 665 -1.43 39.79 43.97
C SER A 665 -1.67 38.30 44.35
N GLY A 666 -0.59 37.56 44.66
CA GLY A 666 -0.65 36.35 45.50
C GLY A 666 -0.39 34.98 44.84
N GLU A 667 0.89 34.62 44.77
CA GLU A 667 1.55 33.29 44.78
C GLU A 667 0.80 31.92 44.66
N THR A 668 1.50 31.00 43.95
CA THR A 668 1.46 29.51 43.94
C THR A 668 0.47 28.73 43.05
N LYS A 669 0.98 28.17 41.93
CA LYS A 669 1.06 26.72 41.58
C LYS A 669 1.38 26.55 40.08
N ALA A 670 2.32 25.66 39.75
CA ALA A 670 2.66 25.30 38.38
C ALA A 670 1.45 24.67 37.67
N ALA A 671 1.12 25.20 36.48
CA ALA A 671 0.03 24.74 35.62
C ALA A 671 0.55 23.76 34.55
N PRO A 672 -0.26 22.79 34.09
CA PRO A 672 0.12 21.83 33.06
C PRO A 672 0.26 22.51 31.69
N GLY A 673 1.04 21.88 30.81
CA GLY A 673 1.54 22.43 29.55
C GLY A 673 0.53 23.26 28.75
N LYS A 674 0.90 24.53 28.51
CA LYS A 674 0.22 25.38 27.52
C LYS A 674 0.41 24.76 26.13
N ARG A 675 -0.70 24.47 25.45
CA ARG A 675 -0.75 24.35 23.98
C ARG A 675 -0.02 25.54 23.37
N ILE A 676 0.99 25.27 22.55
CA ILE A 676 1.70 26.28 21.79
C ILE A 676 0.75 26.80 20.72
N SER A 677 0.59 28.12 20.63
CA SER A 677 -0.21 28.74 19.58
C SER A 677 0.52 28.57 18.24
N LEU A 678 -0.19 28.07 17.23
CA LEU A 678 0.31 27.86 15.86
C LEU A 678 0.88 29.14 15.22
N SER A 679 0.51 30.32 15.73
CA SER A 679 1.04 31.63 15.31
C SER A 679 2.52 31.83 15.63
N ASP A 680 3.03 31.20 16.69
CA ASP A 680 4.34 31.53 17.26
C ASP A 680 5.48 30.81 16.52
N LEU A 681 5.15 29.72 15.80
CA LEU A 681 6.06 28.97 14.93
C LEU A 681 6.30 29.64 13.57
N ALA A 682 5.31 30.39 13.04
CA ALA A 682 5.45 31.10 11.77
C ALA A 682 6.42 32.28 11.84
N ALA A 683 6.67 32.82 13.03
CA ALA A 683 7.52 34.00 13.23
C ALA A 683 9.04 33.70 13.17
N GLN A 684 9.46 32.44 13.06
CA GLN A 684 10.86 32.03 13.21
C GLN A 684 11.61 31.75 11.88
N GLU A 685 10.98 31.99 10.72
CA GLU A 685 11.62 31.80 9.40
C GLU A 685 12.78 32.77 9.08
N GLY A 686 13.11 33.71 9.98
CA GLY A 686 14.06 34.80 9.72
C GLY A 686 15.52 34.61 10.16
N LEU A 687 15.94 33.47 10.70
CA LEU A 687 17.29 33.34 11.27
C LEU A 687 18.32 32.73 10.29
N LYS A 688 19.43 33.45 10.09
CA LYS A 688 20.56 33.11 9.20
C LYS A 688 21.25 31.79 9.61
N LEU A 689 21.50 30.96 8.59
CA LEU A 689 22.11 29.63 8.65
C LEU A 689 23.65 29.69 8.72
N PRO A 690 24.33 28.79 9.46
CA PRO A 690 25.76 28.51 9.32
C PRO A 690 26.04 27.47 8.22
N ASP A 691 27.25 27.54 7.63
CA ASP A 691 27.67 26.74 6.48
C ASP A 691 27.75 25.22 6.74
N LEU A 692 27.30 24.44 5.75
CA LEU A 692 27.19 22.98 5.76
C LEU A 692 28.53 22.29 5.39
N PRO A 693 28.89 21.16 6.01
CA PRO A 693 29.87 20.23 5.44
C PRO A 693 29.25 19.37 4.31
N PRO A 694 30.06 18.87 3.36
CA PRO A 694 29.56 18.12 2.20
C PRO A 694 29.02 16.73 2.59
N ALA A 695 27.93 16.32 1.95
CA ALA A 695 27.29 15.02 2.12
C ALA A 695 28.14 13.86 1.58
N ALA A 696 28.17 12.74 2.31
CA ALA A 696 28.85 11.52 1.87
C ALA A 696 27.98 10.71 0.87
N PRO A 697 28.59 9.96 -0.08
CA PRO A 697 27.85 9.18 -1.08
C PRO A 697 27.17 7.93 -0.51
N THR A 698 25.99 7.60 -1.05
CA THR A 698 25.12 6.46 -0.72
C THR A 698 25.56 5.15 -1.40
N GLU A 699 26.52 4.44 -0.82
CA GLU A 699 26.80 3.00 -1.08
C GLU A 699 26.03 2.07 -0.11
N ALA A 700 25.08 2.61 0.67
CA ALA A 700 24.51 1.98 1.87
C ALA A 700 23.64 0.72 1.65
N LEU A 701 22.87 0.61 0.55
CA LEU A 701 21.85 -0.44 0.40
C LEU A 701 22.41 -1.88 0.33
N GLY A 702 23.59 -2.07 -0.26
CA GLY A 702 24.27 -3.38 -0.27
C GLY A 702 24.87 -3.71 1.10
N ASN A 703 25.46 -2.70 1.74
CA ASN A 703 26.12 -2.82 3.03
C ASN A 703 25.12 -3.10 4.17
N ASP A 704 23.90 -2.58 4.11
CA ASP A 704 22.87 -2.79 5.15
C ASP A 704 22.39 -4.25 5.20
N LEU A 705 22.18 -4.88 4.04
CA LEU A 705 21.78 -6.28 3.98
C LEU A 705 22.93 -7.21 4.39
N ASP A 706 24.16 -6.87 4.03
CA ASP A 706 25.33 -7.64 4.44
C ASP A 706 25.64 -7.46 5.93
N ALA A 707 25.40 -6.28 6.50
CA ALA A 707 25.42 -6.04 7.95
C ALA A 707 24.34 -6.86 8.69
N LEU A 708 23.11 -6.91 8.15
CA LEU A 708 22.04 -7.77 8.66
C LEU A 708 22.37 -9.26 8.56
N ARG A 709 23.09 -9.69 7.51
CA ARG A 709 23.54 -11.09 7.36
C ARG A 709 24.61 -11.47 8.36
N GLN A 710 25.51 -10.54 8.68
CA GLN A 710 26.61 -10.77 9.62
C GLN A 710 26.14 -10.88 11.08
N SER A 711 24.98 -10.30 11.44
CA SER A 711 24.41 -10.39 12.79
C SER A 711 23.53 -11.63 13.04
N MET A 712 23.38 -12.53 12.06
CA MET A 712 22.50 -13.70 12.18
C MET A 712 23.14 -14.87 12.94
N GLU A 713 22.68 -15.13 14.17
CA GLU A 713 22.81 -16.49 14.74
C GLU A 713 21.90 -17.45 13.97
N SER A 714 22.48 -18.55 13.48
CA SER A 714 21.75 -19.54 12.68
C SER A 714 20.64 -20.20 13.52
N PRO A 715 19.35 -20.10 13.14
CA PRO A 715 18.30 -20.77 13.88
C PRO A 715 18.44 -22.29 13.73
N LYS A 716 18.29 -23.02 14.85
CA LYS A 716 18.19 -24.49 14.83
C LYS A 716 16.97 -24.88 13.98
N ARG A 717 17.22 -25.45 12.79
CA ARG A 717 16.18 -26.05 11.93
C ARG A 717 15.38 -27.08 12.74
N ARG A 718 14.18 -26.72 13.19
CA ARG A 718 13.14 -27.67 13.60
C ARG A 718 12.16 -27.79 12.43
N GLY A 719 12.19 -28.92 11.74
CA GLY A 719 11.17 -29.25 10.74
C GLY A 719 9.85 -29.52 11.46
N TRP A 720 8.79 -28.84 11.04
CA TRP A 720 7.47 -28.82 11.71
C TRP A 720 6.55 -30.02 11.39
N PHE A 721 6.99 -30.99 10.59
CA PHE A 721 6.16 -32.11 10.17
C PHE A 721 7.00 -33.39 10.03
N GLY A 722 6.82 -34.33 10.95
CA GLY A 722 7.36 -35.68 10.85
C GLY A 722 6.47 -36.58 9.99
N LYS A 723 7.00 -37.11 8.88
CA LYS A 723 6.40 -38.26 8.17
C LYS A 723 6.41 -39.47 9.10
N LYS A 724 5.25 -39.97 9.52
CA LYS A 724 5.16 -41.37 9.99
C LYS A 724 5.16 -42.28 8.76
N LYS A 725 6.07 -43.25 8.78
CA LYS A 725 6.07 -44.39 7.84
C LYS A 725 4.82 -45.23 8.00
#